data_AF-A0A034V9M7-F1
#
_entry.id   AF-A0A034V9M7-F1
#
_cell.length_a   1.000
_cell.length_b   1.000
_cell.length_c   1.000
_cell.angle_alpha   90.00
_cell.angle_beta   90.00
_cell.angle_gamma   90.00
#
_symmetry.space_group_name_H-M   'P 1'
#
loop_
_entity.id
_entity.type
_entity.pdbx_description
1 polymer ?
#
loop_
_entity_poly.entity_id
_entity_poly.type
_entity_poly.pdbx_seq_one_letter_code
_entity_poly.pdbx_strand_id
1 'polypeptide(L)'
;VSCTMIASKTRVAPLKLISIPRLELKAALLGARLAKHVIESHSIHIDKCVYWSDSRTVLAWLRSDHRRYKQFVAFRVSEILELTDVNQWHWVPTEENVSDEATKWNGDPDFSNDSRWFRGPSFLYLSPDKWLMTDELQCVASEELRPQFTGFHHPTSKQHQVVPELLRFSTWNRLLRATAMTMYCVRVWLSIIRDNQPVGNGPTTEDFRKAECYLWRKAQHDNFGDSIASLEAGKPVDKSSNILKLSPYLDDHGVLRINGRVKITGRPDQVLLPSNHHVTYLIINHFHVKYHHGNLETVVNEIRQFYWIIKLRTVANKIRRICQHCKNRTSQPRPPMMASLPAFRTSAFIRPFSYVGVDYFGPLLVTVKRSTEKRYGVLFTCLTTRAVHLEIAYSLSTDSCILAVRNFMARRGSPVEIWSDNGTNFKGAEKELKLAFDLVDKNLITRTFTSAATNWRFIPPASPHMGGAWERLVRSVKQVLKQILTTSRPSDELLRAVLMEAEMTVNSRPLTYIPIDHEEEEALTPNHFLLGSSSGVKPIAEPVTENILLRRNWQTSQQLASAFWRRWIVEYLPTITKRSKWFTDVKPIEVGDIAYIVDPSNPRNCWPKGKVIQVRKSEDGKVRSATLKTACGIFERPAAKIAVLDVINSVHPDQQDIPGGSVTNDLAA
;
A
#
# COMPACT_ATOMS: atom_id res chain seq x y z
N VAL A 1 60.56 55.02 -31.51
CA VAL A 1 59.67 54.18 -30.67
C VAL A 1 60.37 52.85 -30.45
N SER A 2 60.45 52.36 -29.21
CA SER A 2 60.89 50.99 -28.91
C SER A 2 59.70 50.21 -28.38
N CYS A 3 59.54 48.97 -28.83
CA CYS A 3 58.49 48.06 -28.36
C CYS A 3 59.16 46.79 -27.83
N THR A 4 58.72 46.33 -26.66
CA THR A 4 59.23 45.12 -26.02
C THR A 4 58.12 44.49 -25.17
N MET A 5 58.14 43.16 -25.04
CA MET A 5 57.21 42.44 -24.18
C MET A 5 57.60 42.61 -22.71
N ILE A 6 56.65 43.09 -21.89
CA ILE A 6 56.84 43.26 -20.44
C ILE A 6 56.28 42.06 -19.67
N ALA A 7 55.11 41.57 -20.06
CA ALA A 7 54.46 40.42 -19.45
C ALA A 7 53.50 39.76 -20.44
N SER A 8 53.36 38.44 -20.34
CA SER A 8 52.37 37.68 -21.10
C SER A 8 51.64 36.70 -20.19
N LYS A 9 50.37 36.44 -20.48
CA LYS A 9 49.55 35.50 -19.72
C LYS A 9 48.54 34.83 -20.64
N THR A 10 48.62 33.52 -20.71
CA THR A 10 47.69 32.70 -21.49
C THR A 10 46.79 31.88 -20.57
N ARG A 11 45.67 31.41 -21.10
CA ARG A 11 44.75 30.55 -20.37
C ARG A 11 44.28 29.43 -21.29
N VAL A 12 44.39 28.19 -20.81
CA VAL A 12 43.89 27.01 -21.53
C VAL A 12 42.37 27.10 -21.66
N ALA A 13 41.85 26.81 -22.86
CA ALA A 13 40.42 26.76 -23.12
C ALA A 13 39.75 25.72 -22.18
N PRO A 14 38.64 26.06 -21.52
CA PRO A 14 37.98 25.15 -20.60
C PRO A 14 37.35 23.96 -21.33
N LEU A 15 37.38 22.78 -20.71
CA LEU A 15 36.76 21.54 -21.25
C LEU A 15 35.23 21.66 -21.46
N LYS A 16 34.57 22.59 -20.79
CA LYS A 16 33.14 22.86 -20.98
C LYS A 16 32.94 23.74 -22.22
N LEU A 17 32.01 23.34 -23.07
CA LEU A 17 31.61 24.10 -24.26
C LEU A 17 31.17 25.52 -23.88
N ILE A 18 31.92 26.51 -24.35
CA ILE A 18 31.64 27.94 -24.20
C ILE A 18 31.73 28.54 -25.60
N SER A 19 30.83 29.46 -25.93
CA SER A 19 30.84 30.14 -27.23
C SER A 19 32.14 30.95 -27.42
N ILE A 20 32.58 31.07 -28.67
CA ILE A 20 33.81 31.79 -29.05
C ILE A 20 33.81 33.23 -28.49
N PRO A 21 32.72 34.04 -28.63
CA PRO A 21 32.67 35.38 -28.06
C PRO A 21 32.87 35.44 -26.53
N ARG A 22 32.41 34.41 -25.80
CA ARG A 22 32.60 34.33 -24.35
C ARG A 22 34.04 33.95 -23.96
N LEU A 23 34.77 33.26 -24.83
CA LEU A 23 36.21 33.00 -24.65
C LEU A 23 37.03 34.26 -24.92
N GLU A 24 36.70 34.98 -25.99
CA GLU A 24 37.32 36.27 -26.32
C GLU A 24 37.10 37.31 -25.20
N LEU A 25 35.88 37.40 -24.65
CA LEU A 25 35.60 38.29 -23.50
C LEU A 25 36.43 37.93 -22.26
N LYS A 26 36.71 36.63 -22.06
CA LYS A 26 37.59 36.18 -20.97
C LYS A 26 39.05 36.56 -21.23
N ALA A 27 39.49 36.54 -22.49
CA ALA A 27 40.83 37.00 -22.86
C ALA A 27 40.98 38.50 -22.60
N ALA A 28 40.00 39.32 -22.99
CA ALA A 28 39.97 40.75 -22.69
C ALA A 28 40.02 41.02 -21.17
N LEU A 29 39.22 40.30 -20.37
CA LEU A 29 39.26 40.42 -18.91
C LEU A 29 40.62 40.01 -18.33
N LEU A 30 41.25 38.96 -18.87
CA LEU A 30 42.58 38.53 -18.44
C LEU A 30 43.63 39.60 -18.74
N GLY A 31 43.56 40.22 -19.91
CA GLY A 31 44.40 41.34 -20.32
C GLY A 31 44.24 42.57 -19.41
N ALA A 32 43.00 42.98 -19.11
CA ALA A 32 42.71 44.08 -18.20
C ALA A 32 43.30 43.87 -16.79
N ARG A 33 43.13 42.66 -16.25
CA ARG A 33 43.71 42.30 -14.94
C ARG A 33 45.24 42.26 -14.96
N LEU A 34 45.84 41.77 -16.05
CA LEU A 34 47.29 41.74 -16.20
C LEU A 34 47.87 43.16 -16.30
N ALA A 35 47.24 44.02 -17.11
CA ALA A 35 47.65 45.41 -17.25
C ALA A 35 47.60 46.15 -15.90
N LYS A 36 46.50 46.00 -15.14
CA LYS A 36 46.42 46.55 -13.77
C LYS A 36 47.56 46.07 -12.89
N HIS A 37 47.85 44.76 -12.90
CA HIS A 37 48.95 44.22 -12.10
C HIS A 37 50.30 44.83 -12.48
N VAL A 38 50.59 44.92 -13.78
CA VAL A 38 51.84 45.54 -14.27
C VAL A 38 51.92 47.01 -13.86
N ILE A 39 50.85 47.79 -14.02
CA ILE A 39 50.79 49.21 -13.63
C ILE A 39 51.05 49.37 -12.13
N GLU A 40 50.50 48.49 -11.27
CA GLU A 40 50.66 48.57 -9.82
C GLU A 40 52.04 48.08 -9.34
N SER A 41 52.67 47.12 -10.04
CA SER A 41 53.90 46.47 -9.56
C SER A 41 55.19 46.95 -10.22
N HIS A 42 55.11 47.62 -11.37
CA HIS A 42 56.31 47.98 -12.14
C HIS A 42 56.92 49.31 -11.68
N SER A 43 58.24 49.36 -11.61
CA SER A 43 59.02 50.57 -11.28
C SER A 43 58.96 51.68 -12.33
N ILE A 44 58.53 51.40 -13.57
CA ILE A 44 58.40 52.40 -14.64
C ILE A 44 57.01 53.02 -14.57
N HIS A 45 56.95 54.36 -14.56
CA HIS A 45 55.67 55.08 -14.62
C HIS A 45 55.05 54.94 -16.01
N ILE A 46 53.78 54.57 -16.07
CA ILE A 46 53.04 54.34 -17.33
C ILE A 46 52.07 55.52 -17.55
N ASP A 47 52.37 56.37 -18.52
CA ASP A 47 51.57 57.57 -18.83
C ASP A 47 50.27 57.27 -19.59
N LYS A 48 50.26 56.20 -20.40
CA LYS A 48 49.12 55.84 -21.25
C LYS A 48 48.98 54.32 -21.39
N CYS A 49 47.75 53.83 -21.27
CA CYS A 49 47.39 52.44 -21.52
C CYS A 49 46.42 52.34 -22.70
N VAL A 50 46.68 51.39 -23.59
CA VAL A 50 45.89 51.15 -24.81
C VAL A 50 45.70 49.64 -24.96
N TYR A 51 44.45 49.23 -25.14
CA TYR A 51 44.05 47.82 -25.25
C TYR A 51 43.63 47.50 -26.68
N TRP A 52 44.12 46.37 -27.19
CA TRP A 52 43.82 45.88 -28.54
C TRP A 52 43.09 44.55 -28.45
N SER A 53 42.00 44.41 -29.20
CA SER A 53 41.22 43.18 -29.31
C SER A 53 40.82 42.94 -30.76
N ASP A 54 41.02 41.72 -31.26
CA ASP A 54 40.56 41.31 -32.58
C ASP A 54 39.07 40.95 -32.62
N SER A 55 38.48 40.67 -31.45
CA SER A 55 37.04 40.45 -31.32
C SER A 55 36.23 41.74 -31.38
N ARG A 56 35.55 41.95 -32.52
CA ARG A 56 34.54 43.02 -32.68
C ARG A 56 33.35 42.85 -31.72
N THR A 57 33.00 41.60 -31.38
CA THR A 57 31.89 41.30 -30.47
C THR A 57 32.18 41.77 -29.04
N VAL A 58 33.40 41.55 -28.55
CA VAL A 58 33.81 42.03 -27.22
C VAL A 58 33.80 43.55 -27.17
N LEU A 59 34.33 44.23 -28.19
CA LEU A 59 34.34 45.69 -28.25
C LEU A 59 32.91 46.26 -28.30
N ALA A 60 32.00 45.63 -29.05
CA ALA A 60 30.58 46.00 -29.07
C ALA A 60 29.93 45.83 -27.68
N TRP A 61 30.27 44.76 -26.94
CA TRP A 61 29.78 44.55 -25.57
C TRP A 61 30.32 45.60 -24.59
N LEU A 62 31.58 46.01 -24.71
CA LEU A 62 32.18 47.06 -23.87
C LEU A 62 31.56 48.45 -24.15
N ARG A 63 31.21 48.74 -25.41
CA ARG A 63 30.60 50.02 -25.83
C ARG A 63 29.08 50.09 -25.60
N SER A 64 28.43 49.01 -25.15
CA SER A 64 26.98 48.95 -24.96
C SER A 64 26.58 48.78 -23.48
N ASP A 65 25.31 49.03 -23.15
CA ASP A 65 24.81 48.82 -21.79
C ASP A 65 24.87 47.34 -21.39
N HIS A 66 25.81 47.00 -20.51
CA HIS A 66 26.08 45.65 -20.02
C HIS A 66 24.84 44.99 -19.38
N ARG A 67 23.87 45.76 -18.89
CA ARG A 67 22.61 45.24 -18.29
C ARG A 67 21.71 44.52 -19.29
N ARG A 68 21.89 44.78 -20.58
CA ARG A 68 21.11 44.16 -21.67
C ARG A 68 21.48 42.70 -21.93
N TYR A 69 22.65 42.25 -21.46
CA TYR A 69 23.16 40.91 -21.73
C TYR A 69 22.91 39.92 -20.61
N LYS A 70 22.92 38.62 -20.94
CA LYS A 70 22.86 37.52 -19.96
C LYS A 70 23.97 37.66 -18.91
N GLN A 71 23.71 37.14 -17.71
CA GLN A 71 24.55 37.34 -16.52
C GLN A 71 26.06 37.11 -16.76
N PHE A 72 26.42 36.09 -17.55
CA PHE A 72 27.82 35.78 -17.83
C PHE A 72 28.58 36.93 -18.50
N VAL A 73 27.97 37.57 -19.50
CA VAL A 73 28.57 38.69 -20.25
C VAL A 73 28.49 39.97 -19.42
N ALA A 74 27.33 40.24 -18.82
CA ALA A 74 27.09 41.46 -18.03
C ALA A 74 28.11 41.66 -16.90
N PHE A 75 28.39 40.62 -16.10
CA PHE A 75 29.33 40.74 -14.98
C PHE A 75 30.78 40.94 -15.43
N ARG A 76 31.19 40.33 -16.55
CA ARG A 76 32.58 40.44 -17.04
C ARG A 76 32.84 41.76 -17.72
N VAL A 77 31.85 42.27 -18.47
CA VAL A 77 31.91 43.63 -19.03
C VAL A 77 31.99 44.64 -17.89
N SER A 78 31.15 44.52 -16.85
CA SER A 78 31.23 45.40 -15.67
C SER A 78 32.63 45.41 -15.05
N GLU A 79 33.23 44.24 -14.86
CA GLU A 79 34.57 44.15 -14.29
C GLU A 79 35.64 44.78 -15.19
N ILE A 80 35.58 44.57 -16.51
CA ILE A 80 36.53 45.22 -17.44
C ILE A 80 36.39 46.75 -17.36
N LEU A 81 35.18 47.27 -17.29
CA LEU A 81 34.92 48.71 -17.21
C LEU A 81 35.22 49.32 -15.84
N GLU A 82 35.35 48.51 -14.78
CA GLU A 82 35.90 48.93 -13.49
C GLU A 82 37.44 49.03 -13.51
N LEU A 83 38.09 48.24 -14.39
CA LEU A 83 39.55 48.18 -14.50
C LEU A 83 40.12 49.11 -15.58
N THR A 84 39.31 49.49 -16.57
CA THR A 84 39.73 50.18 -17.80
C THR A 84 38.67 51.15 -18.29
N ASP A 85 39.05 52.12 -19.12
CA ASP A 85 38.11 53.01 -19.79
C ASP A 85 37.74 52.47 -21.18
N VAL A 86 36.46 52.58 -21.57
CA VAL A 86 35.95 52.13 -22.88
C VAL A 86 36.76 52.72 -24.03
N ASN A 87 37.21 53.98 -23.91
CA ASN A 87 37.94 54.70 -24.95
C ASN A 87 39.37 54.21 -25.14
N GLN A 88 39.89 53.37 -24.24
CA GLN A 88 41.21 52.75 -24.36
C GLN A 88 41.18 51.48 -25.23
N TRP A 89 40.00 50.97 -25.58
CA TRP A 89 39.84 49.72 -26.30
C TRP A 89 39.65 49.95 -27.81
N HIS A 90 40.56 49.36 -28.58
CA HIS A 90 40.59 49.47 -30.03
C HIS A 90 40.58 48.10 -30.70
N TRP A 91 40.05 48.07 -31.92
CA TRP A 91 40.08 46.88 -32.76
C TRP A 91 41.43 46.75 -33.45
N VAL A 92 41.93 45.52 -33.57
CA VAL A 92 43.10 45.17 -34.38
C VAL A 92 42.75 44.01 -35.31
N PRO A 93 43.21 43.97 -36.57
CA PRO A 93 43.06 42.78 -37.41
C PRO A 93 43.63 41.53 -36.72
N THR A 94 43.00 40.37 -36.91
CA THR A 94 43.46 39.10 -36.32
C THR A 94 44.90 38.77 -36.73
N GLU A 95 45.28 39.03 -37.98
CA GLU A 95 46.66 38.88 -38.47
C GLU A 95 47.64 39.78 -37.71
N GLU A 96 47.16 40.92 -37.18
CA GLU A 96 47.92 41.89 -36.42
C GLU A 96 47.94 41.64 -34.89
N ASN A 97 47.20 40.62 -34.43
CA ASN A 97 47.08 40.27 -33.02
C ASN A 97 48.21 39.32 -32.56
N VAL A 98 49.23 39.87 -31.90
CA VAL A 98 50.37 39.08 -31.40
C VAL A 98 49.98 38.01 -30.36
N SER A 99 48.84 38.15 -29.68
CA SER A 99 48.39 37.14 -28.71
C SER A 99 48.00 35.79 -29.36
N ASP A 100 47.75 35.78 -30.66
CA ASP A 100 47.47 34.55 -31.41
C ASP A 100 48.70 33.66 -31.55
N GLU A 101 49.92 34.21 -31.58
CA GLU A 101 51.17 33.43 -31.67
C GLU A 101 51.33 32.44 -30.50
N ALA A 102 50.74 32.74 -29.34
CA ALA A 102 50.75 31.86 -28.17
C ALA A 102 49.45 31.07 -27.95
N THR A 103 48.39 31.31 -28.74
CA THR A 103 47.07 30.68 -28.55
C THR A 103 46.58 29.87 -29.75
N LYS A 104 47.04 30.16 -30.97
CA LYS A 104 46.75 29.45 -32.22
C LYS A 104 48.04 28.82 -32.75
N TRP A 105 48.27 27.56 -32.39
CA TRP A 105 49.48 26.82 -32.75
C TRP A 105 49.48 26.43 -34.24
N ASN A 106 50.22 27.16 -35.09
CA ASN A 106 50.28 26.95 -36.55
C ASN A 106 51.64 26.42 -37.07
N GLY A 107 52.39 25.65 -36.27
CA GLY A 107 53.68 25.05 -36.70
C GLY A 107 54.83 25.34 -35.72
N ASP A 108 56.05 25.53 -36.24
CA ASP A 108 57.26 25.85 -35.46
C ASP A 108 57.28 27.33 -35.02
N PRO A 109 57.06 27.64 -33.74
CA PRO A 109 57.06 29.02 -33.25
C PRO A 109 58.46 29.65 -33.26
N ASP A 110 58.55 30.87 -33.79
CA ASP A 110 59.77 31.67 -33.72
C ASP A 110 59.92 32.33 -32.34
N PHE A 111 60.82 31.77 -31.52
CA PHE A 111 61.20 32.31 -30.21
C PHE A 111 62.52 33.08 -30.23
N SER A 112 63.01 33.50 -31.42
CA SER A 112 64.16 34.40 -31.48
C SER A 112 63.84 35.72 -30.74
N ASN A 113 64.87 36.39 -30.23
CA ASN A 113 64.71 37.70 -29.57
C ASN A 113 64.19 38.80 -30.52
N ASP A 114 64.20 38.53 -31.82
CA ASP A 114 63.70 39.42 -32.86
C ASP A 114 62.28 39.05 -33.30
N SER A 115 61.70 38.00 -32.72
CA SER A 115 60.38 37.54 -33.10
C SER A 115 59.31 38.54 -32.72
N ARG A 116 58.23 38.49 -33.50
CA ARG A 116 57.05 39.34 -33.34
C ARG A 116 56.41 39.24 -31.95
N TRP A 117 56.54 38.08 -31.28
CA TRP A 117 56.07 37.86 -29.93
C TRP A 117 56.76 38.78 -28.90
N PHE A 118 58.09 38.94 -29.02
CA PHE A 118 58.87 39.74 -28.07
C PHE A 118 58.97 41.22 -28.46
N ARG A 119 58.99 41.54 -29.75
CA ARG A 119 59.14 42.92 -30.27
C ARG A 119 57.81 43.60 -30.64
N GLY A 120 56.70 42.87 -30.65
CA GLY A 120 55.40 43.40 -31.04
C GLY A 120 55.26 43.59 -32.56
N PRO A 121 54.06 43.98 -33.03
CA PRO A 121 53.78 44.18 -34.44
C PRO A 121 54.34 45.52 -34.95
N SER A 122 54.59 45.60 -36.26
CA SER A 122 55.26 46.73 -36.91
C SER A 122 54.53 48.08 -36.71
N PHE A 123 53.20 48.06 -36.62
CA PHE A 123 52.40 49.29 -36.46
C PHE A 123 52.64 50.00 -35.12
N LEU A 124 53.07 49.30 -34.06
CA LEU A 124 53.36 49.93 -32.76
C LEU A 124 54.60 50.83 -32.82
N TYR A 125 55.47 50.66 -33.82
CA TYR A 125 56.64 51.50 -34.03
C TYR A 125 56.30 52.82 -34.75
N LEU A 126 55.11 52.91 -35.35
CA LEU A 126 54.62 54.12 -36.02
C LEU A 126 54.08 55.13 -34.99
N SER A 127 53.92 56.39 -35.41
CA SER A 127 53.26 57.41 -34.59
C SER A 127 51.83 57.01 -34.24
N PRO A 128 51.28 57.36 -33.06
CA PRO A 128 49.93 56.98 -32.65
C PRO A 128 48.82 57.32 -33.66
N ASP A 129 48.98 58.42 -34.41
CA ASP A 129 48.03 58.84 -35.45
C ASP A 129 48.00 57.91 -36.68
N LYS A 130 49.01 57.05 -36.81
CA LYS A 130 49.15 56.05 -37.88
C LYS A 130 48.87 54.62 -37.39
N TRP A 131 48.45 54.45 -36.13
CA TRP A 131 48.00 53.15 -35.66
C TRP A 131 46.69 52.76 -36.37
N LEU A 132 46.49 51.45 -36.53
CA LEU A 132 45.30 50.89 -37.19
C LEU A 132 44.06 51.10 -36.31
N MET A 133 43.49 52.31 -36.28
CA MET A 133 42.26 52.62 -35.56
C MET A 133 41.07 52.49 -36.51
N THR A 134 40.25 51.45 -36.34
CA THR A 134 38.95 51.35 -37.04
C THR A 134 37.83 51.45 -35.99
N ASP A 135 36.96 52.46 -36.12
CA ASP A 135 35.89 52.73 -35.15
C ASP A 135 34.51 52.20 -35.57
N GLU A 136 34.38 51.60 -36.76
CA GLU A 136 33.13 51.02 -37.21
C GLU A 136 32.90 49.63 -36.61
N LEU A 137 32.12 49.58 -35.53
CA LEU A 137 31.63 48.33 -34.94
C LEU A 137 30.11 48.26 -35.10
N GLN A 138 29.64 47.38 -36.00
CA GLN A 138 28.26 46.90 -35.98
C GLN A 138 28.14 45.74 -34.97
N CYS A 139 27.17 45.84 -34.05
CA CYS A 139 26.91 44.82 -33.03
C CYS A 139 26.14 43.63 -33.65
N VAL A 140 26.73 42.44 -33.68
CA VAL A 140 26.16 41.27 -34.39
C VAL A 140 25.56 40.21 -33.45
N ALA A 141 25.89 40.18 -32.16
CA ALA A 141 25.52 39.07 -31.29
C ALA A 141 24.18 39.26 -30.54
N SER A 142 23.05 38.99 -31.21
CA SER A 142 21.70 39.01 -30.61
C SER A 142 21.44 37.87 -29.60
N GLU A 143 22.21 36.78 -29.67
CA GLU A 143 22.02 35.55 -28.88
C GLU A 143 22.26 35.73 -27.37
N GLU A 144 23.04 36.74 -26.96
CA GLU A 144 23.37 37.03 -25.56
C GLU A 144 22.48 38.12 -24.95
N LEU A 145 21.55 38.68 -25.72
CA LEU A 145 20.56 39.62 -25.19
C LEU A 145 19.60 38.89 -24.24
N ARG A 146 19.23 39.56 -23.14
CA ARG A 146 18.13 39.09 -22.29
C ARG A 146 16.82 39.27 -23.07
N PRO A 147 15.93 38.26 -23.09
CA PRO A 147 14.58 38.47 -23.62
C PRO A 147 13.88 39.56 -22.81
N GLN A 148 13.52 40.65 -23.48
CA GLN A 148 12.66 41.68 -22.91
C GLN A 148 11.22 41.25 -23.15
N PHE A 149 10.47 40.98 -22.08
CA PHE A 149 9.05 40.74 -22.16
C PHE A 149 8.31 42.06 -21.97
N THR A 150 7.70 42.57 -23.04
CA THR A 150 6.74 43.67 -22.99
C THR A 150 5.35 43.10 -22.74
N GLY A 151 4.77 43.38 -21.57
CA GLY A 151 3.40 42.99 -21.26
C GLY A 151 2.40 43.90 -21.95
N PHE A 152 1.62 43.37 -22.89
CA PHE A 152 0.47 44.07 -23.46
C PHE A 152 -0.73 43.95 -22.50
N HIS A 153 -1.18 45.06 -21.93
CA HIS A 153 -2.46 45.13 -21.22
C HIS A 153 -3.59 45.28 -22.25
N HIS A 154 -4.32 44.20 -22.53
CA HIS A 154 -5.54 44.29 -23.33
C HIS A 154 -6.71 44.79 -22.43
N PRO A 155 -7.40 45.89 -22.75
CA PRO A 155 -8.48 46.44 -21.89
C PRO A 155 -9.77 45.60 -21.87
N THR A 156 -9.87 44.54 -22.67
CA THR A 156 -11.13 43.83 -22.94
C THR A 156 -11.01 42.33 -22.70
N SER A 157 -11.00 41.94 -21.43
CA SER A 157 -11.62 40.68 -20.97
C SER A 157 -11.75 40.73 -19.44
N LYS A 158 -12.94 40.42 -18.93
CA LYS A 158 -13.29 40.32 -17.50
C LYS A 158 -12.13 39.73 -16.69
N GLN A 159 -11.70 40.44 -15.65
CA GLN A 159 -10.68 40.09 -14.66
C GLN A 159 -10.28 38.59 -14.66
N HIS A 160 -9.22 38.23 -15.39
CA HIS A 160 -8.49 37.00 -15.07
C HIS A 160 -7.80 37.23 -13.72
N GLN A 161 -8.53 36.94 -12.64
CA GLN A 161 -7.95 36.94 -11.31
C GLN A 161 -6.92 35.81 -11.26
N VAL A 162 -5.67 36.17 -10.99
CA VAL A 162 -4.54 35.25 -10.85
C VAL A 162 -4.82 34.33 -9.67
N VAL A 163 -5.29 33.12 -9.95
CA VAL A 163 -5.61 32.14 -8.91
C VAL A 163 -4.88 30.83 -9.18
N PRO A 164 -4.38 30.15 -8.13
CA PRO A 164 -3.77 28.85 -8.27
C PRO A 164 -4.66 27.85 -9.01
N GLU A 165 -4.06 27.05 -9.88
CA GLU A 165 -4.75 25.97 -10.58
C GLU A 165 -5.34 24.96 -9.59
N LEU A 166 -6.68 24.87 -9.56
CA LEU A 166 -7.43 24.13 -8.54
C LEU A 166 -6.99 22.66 -8.44
N LEU A 167 -6.76 22.01 -9.58
CA LEU A 167 -6.46 20.57 -9.68
C LEU A 167 -5.12 20.19 -9.03
N ARG A 168 -4.21 21.15 -8.83
CA ARG A 168 -2.90 20.90 -8.18
C ARG A 168 -3.01 20.69 -6.67
N PHE A 169 -4.17 20.96 -6.07
CA PHE A 169 -4.35 20.89 -4.62
C PHE A 169 -5.13 19.64 -4.21
N SER A 170 -4.62 18.95 -3.19
CA SER A 170 -5.25 17.75 -2.60
C SER A 170 -6.01 18.02 -1.30
N THR A 171 -5.87 19.22 -0.71
CA THR A 171 -6.57 19.60 0.53
C THR A 171 -7.12 21.02 0.50
N TRP A 172 -8.31 21.20 1.09
CA TRP A 172 -8.99 22.50 1.18
C TRP A 172 -8.12 23.59 1.82
N ASN A 173 -7.52 23.32 2.97
CA ASN A 173 -6.70 24.31 3.70
C ASN A 173 -5.45 24.74 2.92
N ARG A 174 -4.88 23.89 2.06
CA ARG A 174 -3.74 24.28 1.20
C ARG A 174 -4.21 25.19 0.07
N LEU A 175 -5.32 24.84 -0.59
CA LEU A 175 -5.92 25.67 -1.64
C LEU A 175 -6.32 27.05 -1.09
N LEU A 176 -6.99 27.09 0.06
CA LEU A 176 -7.43 28.32 0.69
C LEU A 176 -6.25 29.23 1.06
N ARG A 177 -5.21 28.67 1.70
CA ARG A 177 -3.99 29.42 2.04
C ARG A 177 -3.25 29.93 0.81
N ALA A 178 -3.10 29.11 -0.23
CA ALA A 178 -2.46 29.54 -1.46
C ALA A 178 -3.24 30.66 -2.15
N THR A 179 -4.57 30.57 -2.16
CA THR A 179 -5.45 31.60 -2.73
C THR A 179 -5.35 32.91 -1.93
N ALA A 180 -5.44 32.84 -0.59
CA ALA A 180 -5.30 34.00 0.28
C ALA A 180 -3.91 34.65 0.16
N MET A 181 -2.84 33.85 0.09
CA MET A 181 -1.49 34.36 -0.13
C MET A 181 -1.34 35.03 -1.48
N THR A 182 -1.93 34.46 -2.54
CA THR A 182 -1.89 35.06 -3.88
C THR A 182 -2.60 36.42 -3.89
N MET A 183 -3.78 36.51 -3.29
CA MET A 183 -4.51 37.77 -3.13
C MET A 183 -3.72 38.80 -2.31
N TYR A 184 -3.06 38.36 -1.24
CA TYR A 184 -2.18 39.21 -0.44
C TYR A 184 -1.00 39.74 -1.27
N CYS A 185 -0.28 38.88 -2.00
CA CYS A 185 0.83 39.28 -2.86
C CYS A 185 0.39 40.29 -3.94
N VAL A 186 -0.79 40.06 -4.55
CA VAL A 186 -1.36 41.01 -5.52
C VAL A 186 -1.63 42.36 -4.85
N ARG A 187 -2.19 42.39 -3.62
CA ARG A 187 -2.43 43.63 -2.89
C ARG A 187 -1.14 44.37 -2.55
N VAL A 188 -0.10 43.66 -2.09
CA VAL A 188 1.22 44.23 -1.82
C VAL A 188 1.79 44.85 -3.09
N TRP A 189 1.76 44.11 -4.20
CA TRP A 189 2.28 44.58 -5.48
C TRP A 189 1.54 45.82 -6.00
N LEU A 190 0.19 45.82 -5.92
CA LEU A 190 -0.61 46.99 -6.27
C LEU A 190 -0.36 48.18 -5.34
N SER A 191 -0.03 47.95 -4.07
CA SER A 191 0.31 49.03 -3.13
C SER A 191 1.65 49.68 -3.48
N ILE A 192 2.64 48.88 -3.88
CA ILE A 192 3.95 49.36 -4.34
C ILE A 192 3.80 50.19 -5.61
N ILE A 193 2.95 49.76 -6.56
CA ILE A 193 2.74 50.49 -7.82
C ILE A 193 1.98 51.81 -7.62
N ARG A 194 1.09 51.87 -6.64
CA ARG A 194 0.18 53.01 -6.42
C ARG A 194 0.67 53.97 -5.33
N ASP A 195 1.92 53.86 -4.87
CA ASP A 195 2.49 54.63 -3.76
C ASP A 195 1.58 54.70 -2.51
N ASN A 196 0.91 53.58 -2.23
CA ASN A 196 0.04 53.46 -1.08
C ASN A 196 0.80 52.98 0.17
N GLN A 197 0.20 53.23 1.34
CA GLN A 197 0.70 52.82 2.66
C GLN A 197 1.13 51.34 2.70
N PRO A 198 2.16 50.98 3.49
CA PRO A 198 2.67 49.63 3.58
C PRO A 198 1.58 48.65 4.03
N VAL A 199 1.43 47.56 3.26
CA VAL A 199 0.54 46.46 3.59
C VAL A 199 1.20 45.61 4.69
N GLY A 200 0.46 45.27 5.75
CA GLY A 200 0.98 44.51 6.89
C GLY A 200 1.59 43.13 6.55
N ASN A 201 2.22 42.49 7.54
CA ASN A 201 2.97 41.24 7.37
C ASN A 201 2.05 40.01 7.23
N GLY A 202 1.63 39.70 6.00
CA GLY A 202 0.90 38.48 5.64
C GLY A 202 -0.62 38.64 5.46
N PRO A 203 -1.30 37.56 4.99
CA PRO A 203 -2.74 37.55 4.77
C PRO A 203 -3.52 37.62 6.10
N THR A 204 -4.51 38.52 6.16
CA THR A 204 -5.38 38.70 7.33
C THR A 204 -6.56 37.73 7.31
N THR A 205 -7.32 37.64 8.41
CA THR A 205 -8.58 36.87 8.47
C THR A 205 -9.56 37.28 7.37
N GLU A 206 -9.58 38.56 7.01
CA GLU A 206 -10.43 39.07 5.93
C GLU A 206 -9.95 38.59 4.55
N ASP A 207 -8.65 38.43 4.35
CA ASP A 207 -8.10 37.84 3.12
C ASP A 207 -8.48 36.37 2.99
N PHE A 208 -8.52 35.63 4.09
CA PHE A 208 -9.03 34.26 4.11
C PHE A 208 -10.51 34.18 3.76
N ARG A 209 -11.34 35.09 4.29
CA ARG A 209 -12.77 35.17 3.93
C ARG A 209 -12.96 35.49 2.45
N LYS A 210 -12.22 36.47 1.92
CA LYS A 210 -12.25 36.82 0.50
C LYS A 210 -11.79 35.67 -0.40
N ALA A 211 -10.74 34.96 -0.01
CA ALA A 211 -10.26 33.79 -0.72
C ALA A 211 -11.31 32.65 -0.71
N GLU A 212 -11.97 32.42 0.41
CA GLU A 212 -13.04 31.43 0.53
C GLU A 212 -14.24 31.78 -0.35
N CYS A 213 -14.75 33.02 -0.26
CA CYS A 213 -15.82 33.52 -1.14
C CYS A 213 -15.44 33.44 -2.62
N TYR A 214 -14.19 33.74 -2.97
CA TYR A 214 -13.70 33.59 -4.33
C TYR A 214 -13.78 32.13 -4.81
N LEU A 215 -13.29 31.18 -4.01
CA LEU A 215 -13.29 29.76 -4.39
C LEU A 215 -14.70 29.20 -4.55
N TRP A 216 -15.65 29.66 -3.72
CA TRP A 216 -17.07 29.35 -3.89
C TRP A 216 -17.62 29.93 -5.19
N ARG A 217 -17.41 31.22 -5.44
CA ARG A 217 -17.85 31.88 -6.69
C ARG A 217 -17.28 31.20 -7.92
N LYS A 218 -16.00 30.79 -7.89
CA LYS A 218 -15.38 30.06 -8.99
C LYS A 218 -16.13 28.77 -9.29
N ALA A 219 -16.38 27.95 -8.26
CA ALA A 219 -17.16 26.72 -8.41
C ALA A 219 -18.61 26.99 -8.89
N GLN A 220 -19.20 28.10 -8.44
CA GLN A 220 -20.57 28.48 -8.81
C GLN A 220 -20.65 28.98 -10.25
N HIS A 221 -19.75 29.85 -10.71
CA HIS A 221 -19.73 30.33 -12.10
C HIS A 221 -19.43 29.21 -13.10
N ASP A 222 -18.53 28.29 -12.77
CA ASP A 222 -18.17 27.16 -13.65
C ASP A 222 -19.34 26.19 -13.88
N ASN A 223 -20.36 26.17 -13.00
CA ASN A 223 -21.48 25.23 -13.08
C ASN A 223 -22.88 25.87 -13.18
N PHE A 224 -23.04 27.11 -12.72
CA PHE A 224 -24.31 27.84 -12.64
C PHE A 224 -24.25 29.21 -13.34
N GLY A 225 -23.30 29.42 -14.25
CA GLY A 225 -23.05 30.70 -14.92
C GLY A 225 -24.30 31.38 -15.46
N ASP A 226 -25.17 30.66 -16.17
CA ASP A 226 -26.40 31.22 -16.74
C ASP A 226 -27.41 31.68 -15.67
N SER A 227 -27.50 30.92 -14.58
CA SER A 227 -28.37 31.26 -13.45
C SER A 227 -27.84 32.47 -12.69
N ILE A 228 -26.51 32.58 -12.53
CA ILE A 228 -25.87 33.75 -11.90
C ILE A 228 -26.04 34.98 -12.76
N ALA A 229 -25.80 34.89 -14.08
CA ALA A 229 -25.99 36.01 -15.00
C ALA A 229 -27.45 36.52 -15.01
N SER A 230 -28.43 35.63 -14.87
CA SER A 230 -29.84 36.00 -14.75
C SER A 230 -30.11 36.76 -13.44
N LEU A 231 -29.57 36.29 -12.33
CA LEU A 231 -29.72 36.95 -11.01
C LEU A 231 -29.01 38.30 -10.95
N GLU A 232 -27.81 38.42 -11.54
CA GLU A 232 -27.10 39.70 -11.69
C GLU A 232 -27.92 40.71 -12.51
N ALA A 233 -28.68 40.23 -13.50
CA ALA A 233 -29.58 41.05 -14.31
C ALA A 233 -30.96 41.30 -13.66
N GLY A 234 -31.16 40.90 -12.39
CA GLY A 234 -32.43 41.05 -11.68
C GLY A 234 -33.57 40.16 -12.20
N LYS A 235 -33.26 39.15 -13.03
CA LYS A 235 -34.23 38.21 -13.61
C LYS A 235 -34.33 36.94 -12.76
N PRO A 236 -35.49 36.27 -12.74
CA PRO A 236 -35.62 34.98 -12.07
C PRO A 236 -34.74 33.93 -12.76
N VAL A 237 -34.27 32.94 -11.99
CA VAL A 237 -33.56 31.79 -12.53
C VAL A 237 -34.46 31.01 -13.48
N ASP A 238 -33.87 30.47 -14.55
CA ASP A 238 -34.62 29.72 -15.55
C ASP A 238 -35.35 28.51 -14.98
N LYS A 239 -36.54 28.22 -15.54
CA LYS A 239 -37.43 27.15 -15.08
C LYS A 239 -36.83 25.75 -15.29
N SER A 240 -35.92 25.59 -16.24
CA SER A 240 -35.22 24.31 -16.49
C SER A 240 -34.09 24.03 -15.48
N SER A 241 -33.67 25.05 -14.73
CA SER A 241 -32.52 24.94 -13.84
C SER A 241 -32.81 24.06 -12.62
N ASN A 242 -31.87 23.15 -12.34
CA ASN A 242 -31.97 22.22 -11.21
C ASN A 242 -31.87 22.89 -9.83
N ILE A 243 -31.50 24.17 -9.77
CA ILE A 243 -31.42 24.97 -8.54
C ILE A 243 -32.64 25.85 -8.29
N LEU A 244 -33.58 25.98 -9.24
CA LEU A 244 -34.75 26.87 -9.11
C LEU A 244 -35.54 26.61 -7.81
N LYS A 245 -35.76 25.35 -7.45
CA LYS A 245 -36.51 24.93 -6.25
C LYS A 245 -35.85 25.35 -4.92
N LEU A 246 -34.59 25.76 -4.97
CA LEU A 246 -33.82 26.22 -3.81
C LEU A 246 -33.92 27.73 -3.59
N SER A 247 -34.68 28.43 -4.45
CA SER A 247 -34.84 29.88 -4.46
C SER A 247 -33.50 30.61 -4.29
N PRO A 248 -32.54 30.39 -5.21
CA PRO A 248 -31.18 30.89 -5.05
C PRO A 248 -31.13 32.42 -5.18
N TYR A 249 -30.25 33.06 -4.42
CA TYR A 249 -29.98 34.50 -4.50
C TYR A 249 -28.47 34.77 -4.33
N LEU A 250 -28.02 35.95 -4.75
CA LEU A 250 -26.65 36.41 -4.55
C LEU A 250 -26.58 37.25 -3.27
N ASP A 251 -25.62 36.94 -2.40
CA ASP A 251 -25.32 37.76 -1.23
C ASP A 251 -24.50 39.01 -1.57
N ASP A 252 -24.20 39.84 -0.57
CA ASP A 252 -23.42 41.08 -0.72
C ASP A 252 -21.98 40.84 -1.22
N HIS A 253 -21.51 39.59 -1.19
CA HIS A 253 -20.20 39.17 -1.69
C HIS A 253 -20.26 38.51 -3.08
N GLY A 254 -21.45 38.45 -3.69
CA GLY A 254 -21.71 37.80 -4.96
C GLY A 254 -21.65 36.27 -4.89
N VAL A 255 -21.82 35.68 -3.71
CA VAL A 255 -21.88 34.23 -3.50
C VAL A 255 -23.33 33.76 -3.63
N LEU A 256 -23.53 32.70 -4.39
CA LEU A 256 -24.86 32.09 -4.56
C LEU A 256 -25.26 31.31 -3.29
N ARG A 257 -26.37 31.69 -2.66
CA ARG A 257 -26.93 31.07 -1.45
C ARG A 257 -28.37 30.61 -1.66
N ILE A 258 -28.82 29.71 -0.80
CA ILE A 258 -30.21 29.25 -0.81
C ILE A 258 -31.09 30.20 0.02
N ASN A 259 -32.26 30.59 -0.48
CA ASN A 259 -33.25 31.31 0.31
C ASN A 259 -34.28 30.32 0.86
N GLY A 260 -34.03 29.83 2.08
CA GLY A 260 -34.90 28.84 2.73
C GLY A 260 -36.20 29.44 3.27
N ARG A 261 -37.19 28.56 3.54
CA ARG A 261 -38.43 28.95 4.24
C ARG A 261 -38.23 29.22 5.73
N VAL A 262 -37.12 28.76 6.29
CA VAL A 262 -36.75 28.93 7.70
C VAL A 262 -35.61 29.94 7.76
N LYS A 263 -35.91 31.15 8.23
CA LYS A 263 -34.89 32.17 8.49
C LYS A 263 -34.43 32.06 9.93
N ILE A 264 -33.15 31.72 10.14
CA ILE A 264 -32.53 31.68 11.46
C ILE A 264 -31.79 33.00 11.67
N THR A 265 -32.20 33.79 12.65
CA THR A 265 -31.54 35.07 12.98
C THR A 265 -30.08 34.83 13.41
N GLY A 266 -29.15 35.61 12.85
CA GLY A 266 -27.73 35.54 13.20
C GLY A 266 -26.92 34.41 12.54
N ARG A 267 -27.51 33.60 11.66
CA ARG A 267 -26.79 32.57 10.89
C ARG A 267 -26.89 32.86 9.39
N PRO A 268 -25.77 32.97 8.66
CA PRO A 268 -25.82 33.17 7.22
C PRO A 268 -26.42 31.94 6.51
N ASP A 269 -27.17 32.20 5.43
CA ASP A 269 -27.75 31.15 4.61
C ASP A 269 -26.68 30.24 4.00
N GLN A 270 -27.05 28.99 3.71
CA GLN A 270 -26.11 27.99 3.21
C GLN A 270 -25.62 28.33 1.81
N VAL A 271 -24.31 28.15 1.58
CA VAL A 271 -23.69 28.37 0.27
C VAL A 271 -24.07 27.23 -0.67
N LEU A 272 -24.57 27.56 -1.86
CA LEU A 272 -24.96 26.59 -2.87
C LEU A 272 -23.74 26.15 -3.68
N LEU A 273 -23.45 24.84 -3.70
CA LEU A 273 -22.30 24.30 -4.45
C LEU A 273 -22.69 23.14 -5.38
N PRO A 274 -22.04 23.02 -6.55
CA PRO A 274 -22.27 21.93 -7.49
C PRO A 274 -21.68 20.61 -6.97
N SER A 275 -22.23 19.48 -7.41
CA SER A 275 -21.75 18.15 -7.02
C SER A 275 -20.43 17.75 -7.70
N ASN A 276 -20.19 18.26 -8.91
CA ASN A 276 -19.12 17.83 -9.81
C ASN A 276 -18.06 18.94 -9.98
N HIS A 277 -17.45 19.35 -8.89
CA HIS A 277 -16.38 20.36 -8.92
C HIS A 277 -15.29 20.04 -7.89
N HIS A 278 -14.04 20.35 -8.21
CA HIS A 278 -12.90 20.01 -7.36
C HIS A 278 -12.91 20.72 -6.01
N VAL A 279 -13.34 21.99 -5.98
CA VAL A 279 -13.56 22.74 -4.72
C VAL A 279 -14.55 22.00 -3.81
N THR A 280 -15.69 21.56 -4.35
CA THR A 280 -16.68 20.78 -3.60
C THR A 280 -16.08 19.49 -3.04
N TYR A 281 -15.30 18.78 -3.86
CA TYR A 281 -14.60 17.57 -3.42
C TYR A 281 -13.64 17.86 -2.25
N LEU A 282 -12.82 18.92 -2.35
CA LEU A 282 -11.88 19.29 -1.30
C LEU A 282 -12.57 19.69 0.00
N ILE A 283 -13.70 20.40 -0.07
CA ILE A 283 -14.51 20.77 1.10
C ILE A 283 -15.07 19.50 1.76
N ILE A 284 -15.72 18.61 1.00
CA ILE A 284 -16.28 17.38 1.58
C ILE A 284 -15.17 16.49 2.16
N ASN A 285 -14.01 16.40 1.49
CA ASN A 285 -12.86 15.65 1.99
C ASN A 285 -12.28 16.28 3.27
N HIS A 286 -12.26 17.61 3.37
CA HIS A 286 -11.85 18.30 4.59
C HIS A 286 -12.76 17.93 5.78
N PHE A 287 -14.09 17.99 5.60
CA PHE A 287 -15.03 17.55 6.64
C PHE A 287 -14.90 16.06 6.94
N HIS A 288 -14.72 15.21 5.92
CA HIS A 288 -14.52 13.78 6.11
C HIS A 288 -13.32 13.46 7.04
N VAL A 289 -12.21 14.18 6.87
CA VAL A 289 -11.01 14.05 7.72
C VAL A 289 -11.20 14.73 9.08
N LYS A 290 -11.78 15.94 9.11
CA LYS A 290 -12.03 16.72 10.34
C LYS A 290 -12.88 15.96 11.36
N TYR A 291 -13.88 15.22 10.90
CA TYR A 291 -14.73 14.38 11.75
C TYR A 291 -14.24 12.92 11.82
N HIS A 292 -12.92 12.71 11.72
CA HIS A 292 -12.22 11.45 11.97
C HIS A 292 -12.77 10.24 11.20
N HIS A 293 -13.16 10.43 9.93
CA HIS A 293 -13.76 9.38 9.11
C HIS A 293 -15.00 8.75 9.78
N GLY A 294 -15.77 9.59 10.48
CA GLY A 294 -16.99 9.21 11.18
C GLY A 294 -18.09 8.71 10.25
N ASN A 295 -19.28 8.47 10.81
CA ASN A 295 -20.41 8.00 10.03
C ASN A 295 -20.74 9.00 8.90
N LEU A 296 -21.19 8.48 7.75
CA LEU A 296 -21.55 9.29 6.58
C LEU A 296 -22.58 10.37 6.95
N GLU A 297 -23.59 10.01 7.75
CA GLU A 297 -24.64 10.93 8.17
C GLU A 297 -24.11 12.07 9.04
N THR A 298 -23.16 11.78 9.94
CA THR A 298 -22.52 12.82 10.77
C THR A 298 -21.82 13.84 9.88
N VAL A 299 -20.99 13.37 8.94
CA VAL A 299 -20.26 14.26 8.01
C VAL A 299 -21.24 15.06 7.15
N VAL A 300 -22.31 14.43 6.66
CA VAL A 300 -23.35 15.11 5.85
C VAL A 300 -24.08 16.18 6.65
N ASN A 301 -24.44 15.91 7.91
CA ASN A 301 -25.11 16.87 8.77
C ASN A 301 -24.22 18.08 9.05
N GLU A 302 -22.94 17.86 9.34
CA GLU A 302 -21.97 18.92 9.61
C GLU A 302 -21.67 19.77 8.36
N ILE A 303 -21.69 19.19 7.16
CA ILE A 303 -21.56 19.96 5.92
C ILE A 303 -22.82 20.80 5.67
N ARG A 304 -24.02 20.21 5.88
CA ARG A 304 -25.30 20.91 5.69
C ARG A 304 -25.45 22.15 6.56
N GLN A 305 -24.75 22.22 7.68
CA GLN A 305 -24.72 23.40 8.52
C GLN A 305 -24.19 24.66 7.81
N PHE A 306 -23.37 24.50 6.77
CA PHE A 306 -22.70 25.62 6.07
C PHE A 306 -23.00 25.63 4.56
N TYR A 307 -23.20 24.45 3.95
CA TYR A 307 -23.28 24.28 2.51
C TYR A 307 -24.50 23.47 2.08
N TRP A 308 -25.16 23.93 1.02
CA TRP A 308 -26.11 23.12 0.27
C TRP A 308 -25.44 22.57 -0.99
N ILE A 309 -24.92 21.34 -0.90
CA ILE A 309 -24.24 20.68 -2.01
C ILE A 309 -25.23 19.78 -2.76
N ILE A 310 -25.38 19.99 -4.07
CA ILE A 310 -26.22 19.11 -4.91
C ILE A 310 -25.72 17.66 -4.77
N LYS A 311 -26.64 16.71 -4.54
CA LYS A 311 -26.32 15.28 -4.37
C LYS A 311 -25.22 15.00 -3.31
N LEU A 312 -25.13 15.81 -2.25
CA LEU A 312 -24.12 15.71 -1.18
C LEU A 312 -23.80 14.28 -0.73
N ARG A 313 -24.83 13.49 -0.37
CA ARG A 313 -24.66 12.11 0.13
C ARG A 313 -23.91 11.22 -0.85
N THR A 314 -24.17 11.37 -2.15
CA THR A 314 -23.54 10.59 -3.22
C THR A 314 -22.05 10.91 -3.29
N VAL A 315 -21.70 12.20 -3.27
CA VAL A 315 -20.31 12.66 -3.33
C VAL A 315 -19.54 12.28 -2.06
N ALA A 316 -20.14 12.46 -0.89
CA ALA A 316 -19.56 12.07 0.39
C ALA A 316 -19.33 10.56 0.50
N ASN A 317 -20.25 9.74 -0.01
CA ASN A 317 -20.07 8.28 -0.06
C ASN A 317 -18.97 7.89 -1.07
N LYS A 318 -18.86 8.60 -2.21
CA LYS A 318 -17.76 8.40 -3.17
C LYS A 318 -16.41 8.68 -2.50
N ILE A 319 -16.28 9.81 -1.79
CA ILE A 319 -15.07 10.17 -1.02
C ILE A 319 -14.74 9.10 0.03
N ARG A 320 -15.73 8.63 0.79
CA ARG A 320 -15.55 7.56 1.78
C ARG A 320 -15.04 6.26 1.14
N ARG A 321 -15.53 5.90 -0.05
CA ARG A 321 -15.13 4.66 -0.76
C ARG A 321 -13.71 4.73 -1.30
N ILE A 322 -13.25 5.88 -1.77
CA ILE A 322 -11.88 6.06 -2.27
C ILE A 322 -10.87 6.31 -1.14
N CYS A 323 -11.33 6.76 0.04
CA CYS A 323 -10.48 7.04 1.17
C CYS A 323 -9.76 5.78 1.68
N GLN A 324 -8.42 5.78 1.63
CA GLN A 324 -7.59 4.67 2.07
C GLN A 324 -7.82 4.28 3.54
N HIS A 325 -7.99 5.27 4.42
CA HIS A 325 -8.26 5.02 5.84
C HIS A 325 -9.58 4.27 6.03
N CYS A 326 -10.64 4.66 5.32
CA CYS A 326 -11.93 3.97 5.35
C CYS A 326 -11.86 2.57 4.72
N LYS A 327 -11.16 2.41 3.59
CA LYS A 327 -10.93 1.10 2.96
C LYS A 327 -10.24 0.14 3.93
N ASN A 328 -9.16 0.58 4.58
CA ASN A 328 -8.43 -0.23 5.54
C ASN A 328 -9.30 -0.63 6.73
N ARG A 329 -10.01 0.34 7.33
CA ARG A 329 -10.88 0.10 8.50
C ARG A 329 -12.05 -0.83 8.21
N THR A 330 -12.53 -0.86 6.97
CA THR A 330 -13.67 -1.70 6.55
C THR A 330 -13.26 -3.06 5.98
N SER A 331 -11.97 -3.30 5.73
CA SER A 331 -11.45 -4.57 5.19
C SER A 331 -11.82 -5.80 6.04
N GLN A 332 -12.38 -6.82 5.41
CA GLN A 332 -12.78 -8.07 6.06
C GLN A 332 -12.21 -9.28 5.31
N PRO A 333 -11.98 -10.41 5.99
CA PRO A 333 -11.62 -11.65 5.32
C PRO A 333 -12.70 -12.07 4.32
N ARG A 334 -12.27 -12.46 3.13
CA ARG A 334 -13.14 -12.99 2.08
C ARG A 334 -12.71 -14.43 1.82
N PRO A 335 -13.14 -15.39 2.66
CA PRO A 335 -12.75 -16.78 2.52
C PRO A 335 -13.29 -17.36 1.19
N PRO A 336 -12.50 -18.19 0.50
CA PRO A 336 -12.94 -18.87 -0.71
C PRO A 336 -14.02 -19.91 -0.41
N MET A 337 -14.68 -20.37 -1.46
CA MET A 337 -15.68 -21.44 -1.43
C MET A 337 -15.20 -22.68 -0.64
N MET A 338 -16.08 -23.25 0.19
CA MET A 338 -15.77 -24.41 1.03
C MET A 338 -15.33 -25.64 0.20
N ALA A 339 -14.30 -26.36 0.69
CA ALA A 339 -13.74 -27.53 0.00
C ALA A 339 -14.70 -28.71 0.08
N SER A 340 -14.50 -29.66 -0.83
CA SER A 340 -14.98 -31.03 -0.66
C SER A 340 -14.44 -31.65 0.64
N LEU A 341 -15.19 -32.56 1.23
CA LEU A 341 -14.74 -33.29 2.42
C LEU A 341 -13.54 -34.18 2.05
N PRO A 342 -12.51 -34.29 2.91
CA PRO A 342 -11.41 -35.21 2.69
C PRO A 342 -11.87 -36.66 2.63
N ALA A 343 -11.15 -37.51 1.88
CA ALA A 343 -11.49 -38.93 1.69
C ALA A 343 -11.77 -39.66 3.02
N PHE A 344 -11.00 -39.38 4.06
CA PHE A 344 -11.16 -40.00 5.39
C PHE A 344 -12.51 -39.72 6.08
N ARG A 345 -13.26 -38.70 5.64
CA ARG A 345 -14.62 -38.38 6.13
C ARG A 345 -15.72 -39.08 5.32
N THR A 346 -15.40 -39.60 4.13
CA THR A 346 -16.33 -40.19 3.16
C THR A 346 -16.10 -41.68 2.90
N SER A 347 -14.99 -42.24 3.35
CA SER A 347 -14.65 -43.64 3.11
C SER A 347 -15.56 -44.60 3.90
N ALA A 348 -16.57 -45.13 3.24
CA ALA A 348 -17.44 -46.18 3.79
C ALA A 348 -16.76 -47.55 3.78
N PHE A 349 -17.29 -48.50 4.55
CA PHE A 349 -16.85 -49.90 4.64
C PHE A 349 -15.42 -50.14 5.16
N ILE A 350 -14.81 -49.15 5.82
CA ILE A 350 -13.52 -49.33 6.50
C ILE A 350 -13.73 -49.61 7.98
N ARG A 351 -12.71 -50.19 8.61
CA ARG A 351 -12.68 -50.39 10.06
C ARG A 351 -12.84 -49.05 10.81
N PRO A 352 -13.73 -48.93 11.81
CA PRO A 352 -13.77 -47.77 12.69
C PRO A 352 -12.38 -47.49 13.28
N PHE A 353 -12.06 -46.21 13.45
CA PHE A 353 -10.73 -45.75 13.86
C PHE A 353 -9.59 -45.97 12.84
N SER A 354 -9.88 -46.18 11.54
CA SER A 354 -8.84 -46.12 10.50
C SER A 354 -8.26 -44.70 10.35
N TYR A 355 -9.08 -43.67 10.53
CA TYR A 355 -8.66 -42.27 10.55
C TYR A 355 -9.09 -41.64 11.88
N VAL A 356 -8.12 -41.10 12.62
CA VAL A 356 -8.32 -40.71 14.02
C VAL A 356 -7.87 -39.27 14.25
N GLY A 357 -8.70 -38.49 14.94
CA GLY A 357 -8.27 -37.23 15.56
C GLY A 357 -7.95 -37.46 17.04
N VAL A 358 -6.87 -36.88 17.54
CA VAL A 358 -6.43 -36.99 18.94
C VAL A 358 -6.39 -35.60 19.58
N ASP A 359 -6.97 -35.48 20.76
CA ASP A 359 -7.00 -34.24 21.53
C ASP A 359 -6.90 -34.50 23.04
N TYR A 360 -6.30 -33.56 23.78
CA TYR A 360 -6.21 -33.61 25.23
C TYR A 360 -7.28 -32.71 25.85
N PHE A 361 -7.89 -33.16 26.94
CA PHE A 361 -8.77 -32.33 27.74
C PHE A 361 -8.49 -32.48 29.24
N GLY A 362 -8.65 -31.37 29.97
CA GLY A 362 -8.32 -31.29 31.38
C GLY A 362 -7.73 -29.93 31.72
N PRO A 363 -7.04 -29.78 32.86
CA PRO A 363 -6.73 -30.85 33.82
C PRO A 363 -7.95 -31.33 34.62
N LEU A 364 -7.98 -32.62 34.93
CA LEU A 364 -8.89 -33.25 35.90
C LEU A 364 -8.10 -33.49 37.18
N LEU A 365 -8.63 -33.05 38.33
CA LEU A 365 -7.97 -33.24 39.63
C LEU A 365 -8.39 -34.58 40.21
N VAL A 366 -7.41 -35.42 40.58
CA VAL A 366 -7.64 -36.71 41.22
C VAL A 366 -6.95 -36.78 42.57
N THR A 367 -7.52 -37.56 43.49
CA THR A 367 -6.90 -37.81 44.80
C THR A 367 -6.04 -39.07 44.71
N VAL A 368 -4.74 -38.92 44.94
CA VAL A 368 -3.79 -40.04 45.02
C VAL A 368 -3.27 -40.10 46.45
N LYS A 369 -3.75 -41.05 47.25
CA LYS A 369 -3.44 -41.15 48.68
C LYS A 369 -3.75 -39.83 49.43
N ARG A 370 -2.74 -39.03 49.76
CA ARG A 370 -2.84 -37.76 50.49
C ARG A 370 -2.57 -36.53 49.61
N SER A 371 -2.21 -36.72 48.34
CA SER A 371 -1.92 -35.62 47.40
C SER A 371 -3.03 -35.48 46.35
N THR A 372 -3.15 -34.28 45.80
CA THR A 372 -3.99 -34.02 44.62
C THR A 372 -3.08 -33.95 43.40
N GLU A 373 -3.37 -34.75 42.39
CA GLU A 373 -2.63 -34.75 41.13
C GLU A 373 -3.50 -34.38 39.95
N LYS A 374 -2.85 -33.89 38.89
CA LYS A 374 -3.52 -33.59 37.61
C LYS A 374 -3.47 -34.83 36.73
N ARG A 375 -4.61 -35.15 36.13
CA ARG A 375 -4.76 -36.10 35.03
C ARG A 375 -5.35 -35.39 33.84
N TYR A 376 -5.11 -35.95 32.66
CA TYR A 376 -5.66 -35.44 31.41
C TYR A 376 -6.41 -36.57 30.72
N GLY A 377 -7.61 -36.29 30.22
CA GLY A 377 -8.30 -37.20 29.34
C GLY A 377 -7.75 -37.06 27.93
N VAL A 378 -7.47 -38.18 27.27
CA VAL A 378 -7.08 -38.22 25.86
C VAL A 378 -8.26 -38.73 25.06
N LEU A 379 -8.74 -37.89 24.15
CA LEU A 379 -9.85 -38.18 23.25
C LEU A 379 -9.30 -38.69 21.93
N PHE A 380 -9.63 -39.93 21.56
CA PHE A 380 -9.46 -40.44 20.21
C PHE A 380 -10.82 -40.44 19.51
N THR A 381 -10.97 -39.70 18.42
CA THR A 381 -12.22 -39.70 17.64
C THR A 381 -12.02 -40.26 16.24
N CYS A 382 -12.87 -41.21 15.83
CA CYS A 382 -12.91 -41.67 14.45
C CYS A 382 -13.46 -40.56 13.55
N LEU A 383 -12.68 -40.14 12.55
CA LEU A 383 -13.07 -39.07 11.64
C LEU A 383 -14.19 -39.50 10.67
N THR A 384 -14.35 -40.80 10.46
CA THR A 384 -15.37 -41.41 9.60
C THR A 384 -16.71 -41.62 10.32
N THR A 385 -16.74 -42.47 11.36
CA THR A 385 -17.98 -42.83 12.09
C THR A 385 -18.30 -41.93 13.26
N ARG A 386 -17.39 -41.00 13.60
CA ARG A 386 -17.49 -40.10 14.77
C ARG A 386 -17.49 -40.84 16.11
N ALA A 387 -17.16 -42.12 16.16
CA ALA A 387 -16.91 -42.86 17.38
C ALA A 387 -15.81 -42.19 18.23
N VAL A 388 -15.90 -42.36 19.54
CA VAL A 388 -14.97 -41.82 20.53
C VAL A 388 -14.36 -42.97 21.32
N HIS A 389 -13.08 -42.85 21.65
CA HIS A 389 -12.40 -43.67 22.65
C HIS A 389 -11.65 -42.76 23.63
N LEU A 390 -11.71 -43.08 24.93
CA LEU A 390 -11.18 -42.25 26.00
C LEU A 390 -10.08 -42.99 26.77
N GLU A 391 -8.97 -42.29 27.00
CA GLU A 391 -7.82 -42.76 27.78
C GLU A 391 -7.46 -41.75 28.87
N ILE A 392 -6.77 -42.20 29.91
CA ILE A 392 -6.19 -41.33 30.95
C ILE A 392 -4.70 -41.18 30.68
N ALA A 393 -4.25 -39.93 30.53
CA ALA A 393 -2.85 -39.56 30.59
C ALA A 393 -2.51 -38.99 31.97
N TYR A 394 -1.45 -39.52 32.59
CA TYR A 394 -1.01 -39.10 33.92
C TYR A 394 -0.32 -37.74 33.91
N SER A 395 0.21 -37.32 32.75
CA SER A 395 0.79 -36.00 32.54
C SER A 395 0.67 -35.57 31.07
N LEU A 396 1.09 -34.34 30.77
CA LEU A 396 1.27 -33.86 29.39
C LEU A 396 2.64 -34.26 28.80
N SER A 397 3.33 -35.25 29.38
CA SER A 397 4.60 -35.74 28.83
C SER A 397 4.40 -36.54 27.55
N THR A 398 5.47 -36.64 26.76
CA THR A 398 5.55 -37.53 25.61
C THR A 398 5.25 -38.98 26.00
N ASP A 399 5.85 -39.50 27.08
CA ASP A 399 5.63 -40.87 27.56
C ASP A 399 4.16 -41.17 27.86
N SER A 400 3.48 -40.26 28.56
CA SER A 400 2.06 -40.40 28.89
C SER A 400 1.20 -40.42 27.62
N CYS A 401 1.58 -39.65 26.60
CA CYS A 401 0.91 -39.65 25.29
C CYS A 401 1.14 -40.96 24.54
N ILE A 402 2.38 -41.48 24.52
CA ILE A 402 2.70 -42.75 23.86
C ILE A 402 1.93 -43.90 24.49
N LEU A 403 1.87 -43.97 25.82
CA LEU A 403 1.10 -45.01 26.52
C LEU A 403 -0.40 -44.93 26.17
N ALA A 404 -0.99 -43.73 26.15
CA ALA A 404 -2.39 -43.56 25.76
C ALA A 404 -2.65 -44.02 24.31
N VAL A 405 -1.75 -43.67 23.37
CA VAL A 405 -1.85 -44.12 21.97
C VAL A 405 -1.70 -45.63 21.85
N ARG A 406 -0.76 -46.25 22.57
CA ARG A 406 -0.56 -47.71 22.55
C ARG A 406 -1.76 -48.46 23.14
N ASN A 407 -2.33 -47.98 24.25
CA ASN A 407 -3.54 -48.57 24.85
C ASN A 407 -4.73 -48.49 23.90
N PHE A 408 -4.90 -47.35 23.22
CA PHE A 408 -5.90 -47.17 22.18
C PHE A 408 -5.69 -48.15 21.02
N MET A 409 -4.48 -48.24 20.47
CA MET A 409 -4.15 -49.15 19.36
C MET A 409 -4.33 -50.62 19.76
N ALA A 410 -4.02 -50.99 21.01
CA ALA A 410 -4.23 -52.35 21.51
C ALA A 410 -5.72 -52.72 21.59
N ARG A 411 -6.58 -51.78 21.97
CA ARG A 411 -8.04 -52.02 22.11
C ARG A 411 -8.82 -51.85 20.82
N ARG A 412 -8.44 -50.87 20.02
CA ARG A 412 -9.19 -50.46 18.82
C ARG A 412 -8.48 -50.84 17.54
N GLY A 413 -7.23 -51.30 17.56
CA GLY A 413 -6.43 -51.62 16.37
C GLY A 413 -5.71 -50.41 15.77
N SER A 414 -4.61 -50.64 15.05
CA SER A 414 -3.72 -49.61 14.50
C SER A 414 -4.39 -48.73 13.42
N PRO A 415 -4.43 -47.38 13.58
CA PRO A 415 -5.00 -46.47 12.59
C PRO A 415 -4.10 -46.32 11.36
N VAL A 416 -4.69 -45.94 10.23
CA VAL A 416 -3.97 -45.56 9.00
C VAL A 416 -3.41 -44.14 9.13
N GLU A 417 -4.21 -43.19 9.62
CA GLU A 417 -3.72 -41.84 9.91
C GLU A 417 -4.21 -41.31 11.27
N ILE A 418 -3.32 -40.58 11.94
CA ILE A 418 -3.58 -39.83 13.18
C ILE A 418 -3.45 -38.34 12.89
N TRP A 419 -4.43 -37.55 13.32
CA TRP A 419 -4.46 -36.09 13.21
C TRP A 419 -4.43 -35.45 14.60
N SER A 420 -3.52 -34.51 14.84
CA SER A 420 -3.44 -33.77 16.11
C SER A 420 -3.16 -32.28 15.90
N ASP A 421 -3.24 -31.50 16.97
CA ASP A 421 -2.69 -30.15 17.00
C ASP A 421 -1.16 -30.16 17.17
N ASN A 422 -0.54 -28.98 17.10
CA ASN A 422 0.92 -28.79 17.18
C ASN A 422 1.47 -28.84 18.62
N GLY A 423 0.78 -29.47 19.57
CA GLY A 423 1.26 -29.68 20.94
C GLY A 423 2.64 -30.35 21.00
N THR A 424 3.48 -29.92 21.95
CA THR A 424 4.85 -30.44 22.12
C THR A 424 4.88 -31.93 22.47
N ASN A 425 3.92 -32.38 23.26
CA ASN A 425 3.69 -33.78 23.61
C ASN A 425 3.39 -34.65 22.37
N PHE A 426 2.56 -34.17 21.44
CA PHE A 426 2.24 -34.90 20.21
C PHE A 426 3.42 -34.96 19.24
N LYS A 427 4.18 -33.87 19.11
CA LYS A 427 5.41 -33.86 18.31
C LYS A 427 6.47 -34.81 18.87
N GLY A 428 6.63 -34.83 20.19
CA GLY A 428 7.50 -35.80 20.86
C GLY A 428 7.04 -37.24 20.61
N ALA A 429 5.75 -37.50 20.81
CA ALA A 429 5.17 -38.84 20.68
C ALA A 429 5.28 -39.39 19.26
N GLU A 430 5.03 -38.57 18.23
CA GLU A 430 5.23 -38.96 16.84
C GLU A 430 6.69 -39.41 16.60
N LYS A 431 7.65 -38.60 17.03
CA LYS A 431 9.08 -38.86 16.80
C LYS A 431 9.51 -40.18 17.44
N GLU A 432 9.13 -40.41 18.70
CA GLU A 432 9.48 -41.62 19.44
C GLU A 432 8.72 -42.86 18.94
N LEU A 433 7.45 -42.73 18.56
CA LEU A 433 6.70 -43.83 17.95
C LEU A 433 7.33 -44.26 16.63
N LYS A 434 7.73 -43.31 15.77
CA LYS A 434 8.47 -43.64 14.53
C LYS A 434 9.75 -44.41 14.82
N LEU A 435 10.56 -43.95 15.78
CA LEU A 435 11.78 -44.64 16.19
C LEU A 435 11.50 -46.05 16.73
N ALA A 436 10.44 -46.22 17.53
CA ALA A 436 10.05 -47.52 18.06
C ALA A 436 9.55 -48.47 16.96
N PHE A 437 8.83 -47.96 15.95
CA PHE A 437 8.42 -48.74 14.78
C PHE A 437 9.61 -49.18 13.92
N ASP A 438 10.58 -48.29 13.70
CA ASP A 438 11.81 -48.58 12.94
C ASP A 438 12.69 -49.67 13.61
N LEU A 439 12.67 -49.74 14.95
CA LEU A 439 13.40 -50.74 15.73
C LEU A 439 12.74 -52.13 15.71
N VAL A 440 11.40 -52.19 15.64
CA VAL A 440 10.62 -53.45 15.69
C VAL A 440 10.62 -54.17 14.34
N ASP A 441 10.80 -53.46 13.23
CA ASP A 441 10.82 -54.02 11.86
C ASP A 441 12.02 -54.98 11.59
N LYS A 442 12.91 -55.18 12.58
CA LYS A 442 13.99 -56.19 12.54
C LYS A 442 13.61 -57.57 13.10
N ASN A 443 12.50 -57.71 13.82
CA ASN A 443 12.09 -58.98 14.43
C ASN A 443 10.78 -59.51 13.82
N LEU A 444 10.87 -60.72 13.27
CA LEU A 444 9.93 -61.35 12.32
C LEU A 444 8.50 -61.66 12.82
N ILE A 445 8.09 -61.23 14.02
CA ILE A 445 6.88 -61.80 14.70
C ILE A 445 5.63 -60.89 14.64
N THR A 446 5.71 -59.65 14.15
CA THR A 446 4.60 -58.69 14.28
C THR A 446 3.93 -58.25 12.98
N ARG A 447 3.97 -59.07 11.92
CA ARG A 447 3.28 -58.77 10.64
C ARG A 447 1.76 -58.99 10.66
N THR A 448 1.20 -59.59 11.71
CA THR A 448 -0.23 -59.94 11.78
C THR A 448 -1.12 -58.88 12.45
N PHE A 449 -0.56 -57.89 13.18
CA PHE A 449 -1.34 -56.90 13.95
C PHE A 449 -0.94 -55.42 13.74
N THR A 450 0.12 -55.15 12.97
CA THR A 450 0.66 -53.81 12.81
C THR A 450 0.99 -53.58 11.35
N SER A 451 0.13 -52.84 10.64
CA SER A 451 0.56 -52.17 9.41
C SER A 451 1.60 -51.13 9.82
N ALA A 452 2.86 -51.35 9.45
CA ALA A 452 4.03 -50.52 9.74
C ALA A 452 3.99 -49.12 9.05
N ALA A 453 2.82 -48.48 8.95
CA ALA A 453 2.61 -47.28 8.12
C ALA A 453 1.55 -46.31 8.68
N THR A 454 1.38 -46.19 10.01
CA THR A 454 0.49 -45.16 10.57
C THR A 454 1.07 -43.77 10.32
N ASN A 455 0.40 -42.94 9.52
CA ASN A 455 0.85 -41.58 9.18
C ASN A 455 0.31 -40.56 10.20
N TRP A 456 1.20 -39.76 10.81
CA TRP A 456 0.80 -38.69 11.73
C TRP A 456 0.81 -37.33 11.04
N ARG A 457 -0.28 -36.57 11.14
CA ARG A 457 -0.44 -35.25 10.52
C ARG A 457 -0.83 -34.18 11.53
N PHE A 458 -0.24 -33.00 11.39
CA PHE A 458 -0.50 -31.84 12.25
C PHE A 458 -1.38 -30.79 11.54
N ILE A 459 -2.38 -30.26 12.25
CA ILE A 459 -3.21 -29.18 11.72
C ILE A 459 -2.43 -27.85 11.71
N PRO A 460 -2.59 -26.99 10.69
CA PRO A 460 -2.07 -25.63 10.71
C PRO A 460 -2.52 -24.84 11.96
N PRO A 461 -1.64 -24.02 12.57
CA PRO A 461 -1.99 -23.24 13.75
C PRO A 461 -3.28 -22.41 13.54
N ALA A 462 -4.19 -22.49 14.51
CA ALA A 462 -5.43 -21.71 14.56
C ALA A 462 -6.39 -21.92 13.36
N SER A 463 -6.53 -23.16 12.88
CA SER A 463 -7.52 -23.61 11.89
C SER A 463 -8.80 -24.20 12.56
N PRO A 464 -9.80 -23.37 12.90
CA PRO A 464 -10.99 -23.80 13.66
C PRO A 464 -11.88 -24.79 12.91
N HIS A 465 -11.77 -24.90 11.59
CA HIS A 465 -12.60 -25.84 10.81
C HIS A 465 -12.24 -27.31 11.06
N MET A 466 -10.94 -27.60 11.21
CA MET A 466 -10.47 -28.97 11.49
C MET A 466 -10.57 -29.29 12.99
N GLY A 467 -10.21 -28.34 13.86
CA GLY A 467 -10.34 -28.50 15.32
C GLY A 467 -11.79 -28.57 15.83
N GLY A 468 -12.72 -27.85 15.19
CA GLY A 468 -14.13 -27.80 15.59
C GLY A 468 -14.88 -29.13 15.45
N ALA A 469 -14.31 -30.11 14.74
CA ALA A 469 -14.86 -31.46 14.65
C ALA A 469 -14.66 -32.24 15.95
N TRP A 470 -13.49 -32.19 16.58
CA TRP A 470 -13.26 -32.88 17.85
C TRP A 470 -13.54 -32.02 19.09
N GLU A 471 -13.41 -30.69 19.02
CA GLU A 471 -13.78 -29.80 20.15
C GLU A 471 -15.23 -30.00 20.59
N ARG A 472 -16.14 -30.23 19.63
CA ARG A 472 -17.54 -30.55 19.95
C ARG A 472 -17.68 -31.85 20.71
N LEU A 473 -16.87 -32.87 20.39
CA LEU A 473 -16.88 -34.15 21.09
C LEU A 473 -16.25 -34.03 22.47
N VAL A 474 -15.17 -33.26 22.62
CA VAL A 474 -14.60 -32.91 23.93
C VAL A 474 -15.67 -32.25 24.80
N ARG A 475 -16.47 -31.34 24.25
CA ARG A 475 -17.57 -30.70 24.98
C ARG A 475 -18.63 -31.71 25.42
N SER A 476 -19.05 -32.62 24.54
CA SER A 476 -20.01 -33.69 24.88
C SER A 476 -19.48 -34.57 26.01
N VAL A 477 -18.21 -35.00 25.94
CA VAL A 477 -17.57 -35.79 27.00
C VAL A 477 -17.53 -35.02 28.32
N LYS A 478 -17.09 -33.75 28.32
CA LYS A 478 -17.08 -32.91 29.52
C LYS A 478 -18.46 -32.72 30.15
N GLN A 479 -19.51 -32.61 29.32
CA GLN A 479 -20.88 -32.49 29.81
C GLN A 479 -21.35 -33.77 30.50
N VAL A 480 -21.11 -34.93 29.90
CA VAL A 480 -21.42 -36.24 30.51
C VAL A 480 -20.61 -36.44 31.80
N LEU A 481 -19.31 -36.14 31.78
CA LEU A 481 -18.46 -36.22 32.96
C LEU A 481 -18.97 -35.32 34.11
N LYS A 482 -19.45 -34.11 33.81
CA LYS A 482 -20.03 -33.20 34.81
C LYS A 482 -21.33 -33.74 35.43
N GLN A 483 -22.08 -34.55 34.70
CA GLN A 483 -23.32 -35.17 35.18
C GLN A 483 -23.05 -36.44 36.01
N ILE A 484 -22.09 -37.27 35.60
CA ILE A 484 -21.75 -38.53 36.26
C ILE A 484 -20.88 -38.31 37.50
N LEU A 485 -19.88 -37.40 37.42
CA LEU A 485 -18.99 -37.12 38.55
C LEU A 485 -19.70 -36.25 39.58
N THR A 486 -20.12 -36.87 40.67
CA THR A 486 -20.66 -36.20 41.86
C THR A 486 -19.56 -35.64 42.76
N THR A 487 -18.34 -36.21 42.69
CA THR A 487 -17.16 -35.74 43.43
C THR A 487 -16.23 -34.91 42.56
N SER A 488 -15.65 -33.85 43.14
CA SER A 488 -14.71 -32.96 42.45
C SER A 488 -13.30 -33.54 42.33
N ARG A 489 -12.98 -34.62 43.07
CA ARG A 489 -11.64 -35.24 43.11
C ARG A 489 -11.69 -36.78 43.19
N PRO A 490 -12.15 -37.46 42.13
CA PRO A 490 -12.22 -38.92 42.10
C PRO A 490 -10.85 -39.58 42.26
N SER A 491 -10.81 -40.86 42.66
CA SER A 491 -9.60 -41.69 42.55
C SER A 491 -9.29 -42.01 41.08
N ASP A 492 -8.06 -42.43 40.77
CA ASP A 492 -7.69 -42.85 39.41
C ASP A 492 -8.56 -44.01 38.89
N GLU A 493 -8.96 -44.93 39.78
CA GLU A 493 -9.85 -46.05 39.45
C GLU A 493 -11.27 -45.58 39.10
N LEU A 494 -11.85 -44.71 39.93
CA LEU A 494 -13.17 -44.15 39.68
C LEU A 494 -13.18 -43.31 38.40
N LEU A 495 -12.14 -42.48 38.19
CA LEU A 495 -12.02 -41.69 36.97
C LEU A 495 -11.99 -42.57 35.71
N ARG A 496 -11.30 -43.73 35.78
CA ARG A 496 -11.25 -44.69 34.68
C ARG A 496 -12.63 -45.27 34.37
N ALA A 497 -13.35 -45.72 35.38
CA ALA A 497 -14.70 -46.27 35.22
C ALA A 497 -15.65 -45.22 34.61
N VAL A 498 -15.64 -44.00 35.14
CA VAL A 498 -16.48 -42.90 34.64
C VAL A 498 -16.14 -42.53 33.19
N LEU A 499 -14.87 -42.56 32.79
CA LEU A 499 -14.51 -42.32 31.39
C LEU A 499 -15.04 -43.42 30.46
N MET A 500 -15.07 -44.67 30.90
CA MET A 500 -15.67 -45.77 30.13
C MET A 500 -17.19 -45.56 29.97
N GLU A 501 -17.88 -45.17 31.04
CA GLU A 501 -19.31 -44.82 30.98
C GLU A 501 -19.59 -43.62 30.06
N ALA A 502 -18.74 -42.60 30.13
CA ALA A 502 -18.83 -41.43 29.27
C ALA A 502 -18.55 -41.78 27.79
N GLU A 503 -17.61 -42.68 27.52
CA GLU A 503 -17.35 -43.22 26.17
C GLU A 503 -18.60 -43.93 25.63
N MET A 504 -19.22 -44.81 26.41
CA MET A 504 -20.43 -45.53 26.03
C MET A 504 -21.58 -44.57 25.74
N THR A 505 -21.86 -43.66 26.67
CA THR A 505 -22.94 -42.65 26.55
C THR A 505 -22.76 -41.79 25.30
N VAL A 506 -21.53 -41.29 25.06
CA VAL A 506 -21.24 -40.44 23.90
C VAL A 506 -21.35 -41.25 22.60
N ASN A 507 -21.02 -42.54 22.59
CA ASN A 507 -21.14 -43.38 21.39
C ASN A 507 -22.56 -43.92 21.15
N SER A 508 -23.47 -43.83 22.11
CA SER A 508 -24.91 -44.11 21.91
C SER A 508 -25.68 -42.95 21.27
N ARG A 509 -25.03 -41.79 21.03
CA ARG A 509 -25.69 -40.62 20.44
C ARG A 509 -26.08 -40.87 18.97
N PRO A 510 -27.23 -40.36 18.51
CA PRO A 510 -27.61 -40.45 17.09
C PRO A 510 -26.69 -39.61 16.19
N LEU A 511 -26.31 -40.17 15.05
CA LEU A 511 -25.61 -39.50 13.94
C LEU A 511 -26.60 -38.85 12.97
N THR A 512 -27.78 -39.46 12.82
CA THR A 512 -28.84 -39.07 11.90
C THR A 512 -30.07 -38.55 12.66
N TYR A 513 -30.99 -37.89 11.96
CA TYR A 513 -32.25 -37.44 12.56
C TYR A 513 -33.09 -38.67 12.90
N ILE A 514 -33.75 -38.66 14.07
CA ILE A 514 -34.68 -39.72 14.46
C ILE A 514 -35.97 -39.51 13.64
N PRO A 515 -36.36 -40.45 12.76
CA PRO A 515 -37.61 -40.32 12.01
C PRO A 515 -38.79 -40.21 12.99
N ILE A 516 -39.65 -39.20 12.83
CA ILE A 516 -40.87 -39.06 13.65
C ILE A 516 -41.96 -40.03 13.16
N ASP A 517 -41.91 -40.42 11.88
CA ASP A 517 -43.00 -41.13 11.20
C ASP A 517 -42.97 -42.66 11.38
N HIS A 518 -41.88 -43.23 11.92
CA HIS A 518 -41.73 -44.67 12.20
C HIS A 518 -41.03 -44.89 13.55
N GLU A 519 -41.80 -45.13 14.62
CA GLU A 519 -41.28 -45.37 15.98
C GLU A 519 -40.37 -46.62 16.09
N GLU A 520 -40.43 -47.53 15.11
CA GLU A 520 -39.65 -48.77 15.08
C GLU A 520 -38.24 -48.61 14.46
N GLU A 521 -37.94 -47.49 13.78
CA GLU A 521 -36.62 -47.27 13.15
C GLU A 521 -35.65 -46.53 14.09
N GLU A 522 -34.76 -47.29 14.72
CA GLU A 522 -33.70 -46.75 15.57
C GLU A 522 -32.68 -45.92 14.77
N ALA A 523 -32.34 -44.72 15.27
CA ALA A 523 -31.34 -43.84 14.66
C ALA A 523 -29.92 -44.45 14.65
N LEU A 524 -29.17 -44.22 13.58
CA LEU A 524 -27.80 -44.74 13.44
C LEU A 524 -26.86 -44.04 14.45
N THR A 525 -26.13 -44.82 15.24
CA THR A 525 -25.19 -44.34 16.28
C THR A 525 -23.78 -44.88 16.05
N PRO A 526 -22.73 -44.27 16.62
CA PRO A 526 -21.39 -44.85 16.59
C PRO A 526 -21.29 -46.28 17.14
N ASN A 527 -22.08 -46.61 18.18
CA ASN A 527 -22.09 -47.95 18.77
C ASN A 527 -22.56 -49.05 17.81
N HIS A 528 -23.39 -48.74 16.81
CA HIS A 528 -23.73 -49.70 15.75
C HIS A 528 -22.48 -50.21 15.01
N PHE A 529 -21.47 -49.36 14.85
CA PHE A 529 -20.19 -49.76 14.22
C PHE A 529 -19.21 -50.43 15.18
N LEU A 530 -19.31 -50.16 16.49
CA LEU A 530 -18.38 -50.69 17.48
C LEU A 530 -18.85 -51.99 18.14
N LEU A 531 -20.14 -52.06 18.49
CA LEU A 531 -20.76 -53.13 19.28
C LEU A 531 -21.79 -53.92 18.46
N GLY A 532 -22.25 -53.38 17.32
CA GLY A 532 -23.29 -53.99 16.48
C GLY A 532 -24.73 -53.61 16.87
N SER A 533 -24.89 -52.75 17.88
CA SER A 533 -26.16 -52.13 18.29
C SER A 533 -25.90 -50.84 19.06
N SER A 534 -26.91 -50.01 19.28
CA SER A 534 -26.78 -48.75 20.04
C SER A 534 -26.46 -48.95 21.53
N SER A 535 -27.04 -49.96 22.15
CA SER A 535 -27.00 -50.26 23.59
C SER A 535 -26.01 -51.37 23.96
N GLY A 536 -25.36 -52.00 22.96
CA GLY A 536 -24.47 -53.14 23.16
C GLY A 536 -25.19 -54.49 23.27
N VAL A 537 -26.53 -54.50 23.37
CA VAL A 537 -27.35 -55.71 23.26
C VAL A 537 -27.53 -56.03 21.78
N LYS A 538 -26.97 -57.15 21.30
CA LYS A 538 -27.21 -57.56 19.91
C LYS A 538 -28.69 -57.91 19.77
N PRO A 539 -29.40 -57.39 18.75
CA PRO A 539 -30.76 -57.86 18.47
C PRO A 539 -30.68 -59.38 18.24
N ILE A 540 -31.55 -60.12 18.93
CA ILE A 540 -31.75 -61.54 18.66
C ILE A 540 -32.36 -61.59 17.27
N ALA A 541 -31.54 -61.84 16.25
CA ALA A 541 -32.07 -62.05 14.91
C ALA A 541 -32.97 -63.28 14.94
N GLU A 542 -34.21 -63.14 14.48
CA GLU A 542 -35.03 -64.31 14.18
C GLU A 542 -34.28 -65.19 13.18
N PRO A 543 -34.24 -66.52 13.38
CA PRO A 543 -33.50 -67.40 12.49
C PRO A 543 -34.15 -67.35 11.11
N VAL A 544 -33.48 -66.68 10.17
CA VAL A 544 -33.83 -66.79 8.74
C VAL A 544 -33.77 -68.27 8.39
N THR A 545 -34.90 -68.79 7.93
CA THR A 545 -35.13 -70.21 7.68
C THR A 545 -34.43 -70.66 6.41
N GLU A 546 -33.10 -70.66 6.39
CA GLU A 546 -32.30 -71.37 5.40
C GLU A 546 -31.15 -72.09 6.11
N ASN A 547 -31.17 -73.43 6.02
CA ASN A 547 -30.28 -74.39 6.68
C ASN A 547 -28.77 -74.28 6.32
N ILE A 548 -28.33 -73.18 5.73
CA ILE A 548 -26.94 -72.97 5.26
C ILE A 548 -26.15 -72.04 6.22
N LEU A 549 -26.81 -71.27 7.09
CA LEU A 549 -26.14 -70.25 7.91
C LEU A 549 -25.66 -70.70 9.30
N LEU A 550 -26.09 -71.89 9.78
CA LEU A 550 -25.73 -72.41 11.11
C LEU A 550 -24.24 -72.71 11.31
N ARG A 551 -23.40 -72.67 10.26
CA ARG A 551 -21.96 -72.94 10.36
C ARG A 551 -21.06 -71.70 10.24
N ARG A 552 -21.58 -70.48 10.06
CA ARG A 552 -20.74 -69.30 9.80
C ARG A 552 -21.25 -68.01 10.47
N ASN A 553 -21.24 -67.97 11.80
CA ASN A 553 -21.50 -66.76 12.61
C ASN A 553 -20.68 -65.52 12.17
N TRP A 554 -19.50 -65.73 11.59
CA TRP A 554 -18.68 -64.67 10.97
C TRP A 554 -19.36 -63.97 9.78
N GLN A 555 -20.02 -64.71 8.88
CA GLN A 555 -20.67 -64.15 7.70
C GLN A 555 -21.89 -63.29 8.08
N THR A 556 -22.67 -63.74 9.07
CA THR A 556 -23.78 -62.98 9.64
C THR A 556 -23.30 -61.67 10.28
N SER A 557 -22.19 -61.70 11.03
CA SER A 557 -21.58 -60.50 11.61
C SER A 557 -21.12 -59.49 10.55
N GLN A 558 -20.56 -59.97 9.44
CA GLN A 558 -20.13 -59.12 8.32
C GLN A 558 -21.31 -58.50 7.55
N GLN A 559 -22.40 -59.26 7.39
CA GLN A 559 -23.63 -58.77 6.78
C GLN A 559 -24.30 -57.67 7.61
N LEU A 560 -24.35 -57.84 8.94
CA LEU A 560 -24.84 -56.82 9.87
C LEU A 560 -23.99 -55.55 9.83
N ALA A 561 -22.65 -55.68 9.87
CA ALA A 561 -21.75 -54.53 9.71
C ALA A 561 -21.96 -53.81 8.36
N SER A 562 -22.20 -54.57 7.30
CA SER A 562 -22.48 -54.03 5.96
C SER A 562 -23.85 -53.33 5.88
N ALA A 563 -24.84 -53.76 6.67
CA ALA A 563 -26.13 -53.08 6.79
C ALA A 563 -25.97 -51.68 7.41
N PHE A 564 -25.18 -51.53 8.47
CA PHE A 564 -24.90 -50.22 9.07
C PHE A 564 -24.13 -49.29 8.13
N TRP A 565 -23.21 -49.81 7.33
CA TRP A 565 -22.54 -49.01 6.29
C TRP A 565 -23.48 -48.56 5.17
N ARG A 566 -24.43 -49.41 4.76
CA ARG A 566 -25.48 -49.01 3.81
C ARG A 566 -26.35 -47.89 4.39
N ARG A 567 -26.79 -48.02 5.64
CA ARG A 567 -27.50 -46.97 6.38
C ARG A 567 -26.69 -45.68 6.49
N TRP A 568 -25.39 -45.76 6.75
CA TRP A 568 -24.50 -44.60 6.80
C TRP A 568 -24.46 -43.84 5.47
N ILE A 569 -24.40 -44.55 4.34
CA ILE A 569 -24.37 -43.94 3.00
C ILE A 569 -25.71 -43.26 2.68
N VAL A 570 -26.83 -43.88 3.05
CA VAL A 570 -28.17 -43.36 2.72
C VAL A 570 -28.60 -42.24 3.68
N GLU A 571 -28.38 -42.42 4.98
CA GLU A 571 -28.92 -41.52 6.01
C GLU A 571 -27.91 -40.43 6.41
N TYR A 572 -26.64 -40.78 6.62
CA TYR A 572 -25.65 -39.86 7.19
C TYR A 572 -24.86 -39.10 6.15
N LEU A 573 -24.35 -39.76 5.10
CA LEU A 573 -23.53 -39.13 4.07
C LEU A 573 -24.21 -37.89 3.45
N PRO A 574 -25.52 -37.87 3.13
CA PRO A 574 -26.18 -36.68 2.59
C PRO A 574 -26.19 -35.49 3.55
N THR A 575 -26.20 -35.73 4.87
CA THR A 575 -26.16 -34.65 5.87
C THR A 575 -24.83 -33.91 5.88
N ILE A 576 -23.72 -34.61 5.59
CA ILE A 576 -22.37 -34.02 5.57
C ILE A 576 -21.96 -33.50 4.19
N THR A 577 -22.62 -33.93 3.10
CA THR A 577 -22.38 -33.44 1.73
C THR A 577 -22.77 -31.97 1.55
N LYS A 578 -23.73 -31.46 2.32
CA LYS A 578 -24.18 -30.05 2.23
C LYS A 578 -23.07 -29.09 2.71
N ARG A 579 -22.66 -28.14 1.84
CA ARG A 579 -21.81 -27.02 2.24
C ARG A 579 -22.58 -26.11 3.19
N SER A 580 -22.01 -25.82 4.36
CA SER A 580 -22.69 -25.02 5.38
C SER A 580 -22.40 -23.53 5.31
N LYS A 581 -21.25 -23.12 4.75
CA LYS A 581 -20.78 -21.74 4.67
C LYS A 581 -19.92 -21.52 3.42
N TRP A 582 -19.83 -20.27 2.95
CA TRP A 582 -18.99 -19.81 1.83
C TRP A 582 -19.27 -20.50 0.49
N PHE A 583 -20.13 -19.84 -0.30
CA PHE A 583 -20.71 -20.39 -1.52
C PHE A 583 -20.18 -19.73 -2.80
N THR A 584 -19.50 -18.58 -2.69
CA THR A 584 -19.11 -17.76 -3.84
C THR A 584 -17.60 -17.79 -4.07
N ASP A 585 -17.21 -17.60 -5.32
CA ASP A 585 -15.82 -17.36 -5.67
C ASP A 585 -15.43 -15.91 -5.39
N VAL A 586 -14.22 -15.76 -4.87
CA VAL A 586 -13.64 -14.49 -4.44
C VAL A 586 -12.23 -14.40 -4.99
N LYS A 587 -11.79 -13.16 -5.26
CA LYS A 587 -10.43 -12.90 -5.73
C LYS A 587 -9.43 -13.60 -4.80
N PRO A 588 -8.56 -14.48 -5.32
CA PRO A 588 -7.60 -15.20 -4.50
C PRO A 588 -6.58 -14.23 -3.89
N ILE A 589 -6.06 -14.62 -2.72
CA ILE A 589 -4.95 -13.92 -2.08
C ILE A 589 -3.69 -14.21 -2.89
N GLU A 590 -2.89 -13.19 -3.20
CA GLU A 590 -1.70 -13.29 -4.04
C GLU A 590 -0.42 -13.02 -3.23
N VAL A 591 0.71 -13.54 -3.73
CA VAL A 591 2.02 -13.22 -3.14
C VAL A 591 2.32 -11.75 -3.39
N GLY A 592 2.69 -11.02 -2.34
CA GLY A 592 2.90 -9.58 -2.40
C GLY A 592 1.79 -8.76 -1.76
N ASP A 593 0.59 -9.32 -1.60
CA ASP A 593 -0.54 -8.65 -0.97
C ASP A 593 -0.21 -8.19 0.45
N ILE A 594 -0.69 -7.01 0.82
CA ILE A 594 -0.62 -6.50 2.18
C ILE A 594 -1.96 -6.83 2.86
N ALA A 595 -1.93 -7.47 4.03
CA ALA A 595 -3.14 -7.92 4.70
C ALA A 595 -3.06 -7.77 6.23
N TYR A 596 -4.23 -7.68 6.87
CA TYR A 596 -4.36 -7.85 8.31
C TYR A 596 -4.60 -9.31 8.67
N ILE A 597 -3.97 -9.76 9.75
CA ILE A 597 -4.27 -11.04 10.40
C ILE A 597 -5.39 -10.78 11.41
N VAL A 598 -6.56 -11.34 11.11
CA VAL A 598 -7.76 -11.18 11.95
C VAL A 598 -7.67 -12.12 13.14
N ASP A 599 -7.65 -11.53 14.33
CA ASP A 599 -7.75 -12.22 15.60
C ASP A 599 -9.02 -11.74 16.34
N PRO A 600 -10.01 -12.63 16.55
CA PRO A 600 -11.21 -12.29 17.31
C PRO A 600 -10.94 -11.84 18.75
N SER A 601 -9.80 -12.22 19.31
CA SER A 601 -9.39 -11.90 20.69
C SER A 601 -8.92 -10.44 20.83
N ASN A 602 -8.61 -9.77 19.72
CA ASN A 602 -8.08 -8.41 19.70
C ASN A 602 -9.05 -7.42 19.01
N PRO A 603 -9.14 -6.17 19.51
CA PRO A 603 -9.87 -5.11 18.81
C PRO A 603 -9.34 -4.92 17.39
N ARG A 604 -10.23 -4.54 16.46
CA ARG A 604 -9.93 -4.45 15.02
C ARG A 604 -8.74 -3.55 14.66
N ASN A 605 -8.51 -2.51 15.45
CA ASN A 605 -7.42 -1.55 15.24
C ASN A 605 -6.04 -2.10 15.69
N CYS A 606 -6.02 -3.23 16.38
CA CYS A 606 -4.80 -3.87 16.90
C CYS A 606 -4.40 -5.11 16.08
N TRP A 607 -5.10 -5.39 14.97
CA TRP A 607 -4.77 -6.55 14.13
C TRP A 607 -3.40 -6.37 13.48
N PRO A 608 -2.50 -7.37 13.58
CA PRO A 608 -1.18 -7.26 13.02
C PRO A 608 -1.24 -7.23 11.48
N LYS A 609 -0.52 -6.27 10.90
CA LYS A 609 -0.36 -6.10 9.46
C LYS A 609 0.84 -6.91 8.97
N GLY A 610 0.71 -7.57 7.83
CA GLY A 610 1.79 -8.34 7.21
C GLY A 610 1.72 -8.35 5.69
N LYS A 611 2.83 -8.75 5.06
CA LYS A 611 2.92 -9.00 3.63
C LYS A 611 2.84 -10.51 3.37
N VAL A 612 2.01 -10.91 2.41
CA VAL A 612 1.90 -12.30 1.96
C VAL A 612 3.18 -12.67 1.23
N ILE A 613 3.88 -13.69 1.72
CA ILE A 613 5.14 -14.19 1.13
C ILE A 613 4.92 -15.51 0.38
N GLN A 614 3.91 -16.28 0.76
CA GLN A 614 3.60 -17.57 0.14
C GLN A 614 2.11 -17.87 0.28
N VAL A 615 1.54 -18.54 -0.71
CA VAL A 615 0.14 -18.99 -0.70
C VAL A 615 0.09 -20.50 -0.87
N ARG A 616 -0.80 -21.19 -0.15
CA ARG A 616 -1.07 -22.62 -0.36
C ARG A 616 -2.42 -22.81 -1.03
N LYS A 617 -2.35 -23.43 -2.22
CA LYS A 617 -3.52 -23.84 -2.98
C LYS A 617 -3.93 -25.25 -2.56
N SER A 618 -5.22 -25.53 -2.58
CA SER A 618 -5.76 -26.88 -2.43
C SER A 618 -5.90 -27.56 -3.79
N GLU A 619 -6.35 -28.82 -3.83
CA GLU A 619 -6.52 -29.60 -5.06
C GLU A 619 -7.52 -28.93 -6.04
N ASP A 620 -8.45 -28.12 -5.52
CA ASP A 620 -9.40 -27.32 -6.30
C ASP A 620 -8.79 -26.01 -6.86
N GLY A 621 -7.49 -25.80 -6.70
CA GLY A 621 -6.78 -24.60 -7.13
C GLY A 621 -7.00 -23.35 -6.27
N LYS A 622 -7.85 -23.40 -5.22
CA LYS A 622 -8.20 -22.24 -4.38
C LYS A 622 -7.22 -22.04 -3.23
N VAL A 623 -6.89 -20.78 -2.92
CA VAL A 623 -5.96 -20.40 -1.84
C VAL A 623 -6.64 -20.46 -0.48
N ARG A 624 -6.26 -21.43 0.38
CA ARG A 624 -6.91 -21.66 1.68
C ARG A 624 -6.08 -21.26 2.89
N SER A 625 -4.77 -21.22 2.75
CA SER A 625 -3.87 -20.60 3.73
C SER A 625 -2.81 -19.76 3.01
N ALA A 626 -2.29 -18.77 3.73
CA ALA A 626 -1.15 -18.00 3.27
C ALA A 626 -0.19 -17.76 4.43
N THR A 627 1.09 -17.62 4.09
CA THR A 627 2.16 -17.26 5.00
C THR A 627 2.39 -15.76 4.91
N LEU A 628 2.31 -15.07 6.04
CA LEU A 628 2.49 -13.62 6.14
C LEU A 628 3.74 -13.29 6.97
N LYS A 629 4.54 -12.36 6.47
CA LYS A 629 5.62 -11.72 7.23
C LYS A 629 5.09 -10.45 7.89
N THR A 630 5.05 -10.43 9.22
CA THR A 630 4.73 -9.26 10.04
C THR A 630 5.99 -8.68 10.67
N ALA A 631 5.87 -7.56 11.40
CA ALA A 631 6.99 -6.99 12.15
C ALA A 631 7.53 -7.94 13.25
N CYS A 632 6.68 -8.82 13.79
CA CYS A 632 7.00 -9.70 14.90
C CYS A 632 7.41 -11.12 14.47
N GLY A 633 7.35 -11.45 13.17
CA GLY A 633 7.71 -12.77 12.67
C GLY A 633 6.91 -13.24 11.46
N ILE A 634 7.06 -14.53 11.13
CA ILE A 634 6.40 -15.17 10.00
C ILE A 634 5.29 -16.09 10.54
N PHE A 635 4.07 -15.92 10.04
CA PHE A 635 2.88 -16.65 10.51
C PHE A 635 2.12 -17.27 9.35
N GLU A 636 1.78 -18.55 9.46
CA GLU A 636 0.82 -19.19 8.56
C GLU A 636 -0.61 -19.03 9.10
N ARG A 637 -1.53 -18.54 8.26
CA ARG A 637 -2.93 -18.32 8.65
C ARG A 637 -3.91 -18.80 7.58
N PRO A 638 -5.10 -19.31 7.97
CA PRO A 638 -6.17 -19.60 7.03
C PRO A 638 -6.67 -18.33 6.34
N ALA A 639 -7.14 -18.45 5.10
CA ALA A 639 -7.72 -17.35 4.32
C ALA A 639 -8.90 -16.67 5.05
N ALA A 640 -9.65 -17.43 5.86
CA ALA A 640 -10.73 -16.90 6.70
C ALA A 640 -10.25 -15.93 7.80
N LYS A 641 -8.96 -15.87 8.09
CA LYS A 641 -8.32 -14.95 9.05
C LYS A 641 -7.43 -13.91 8.38
N ILE A 642 -7.53 -13.73 7.06
CA ILE A 642 -6.70 -12.81 6.30
C ILE A 642 -7.60 -11.79 5.60
N ALA A 643 -7.48 -10.51 5.97
CA ALA A 643 -8.17 -9.41 5.32
C ALA A 643 -7.18 -8.64 4.43
N VAL A 644 -7.24 -8.86 3.11
CA VAL A 644 -6.37 -8.17 2.15
C VAL A 644 -6.73 -6.69 2.07
N LEU A 645 -5.70 -5.83 2.09
CA LEU A 645 -5.82 -4.39 1.99
C LEU A 645 -5.67 -3.94 0.55
N ASP A 646 -6.65 -3.17 0.10
CA ASP A 646 -6.60 -2.46 -1.17
C ASP A 646 -5.70 -1.24 -1.04
N VAL A 647 -4.38 -1.45 -1.10
CA VAL A 647 -3.39 -0.37 -1.05
C VAL A 647 -3.24 0.19 -2.45
N ILE A 648 -3.58 1.47 -2.62
CA ILE A 648 -3.25 2.18 -3.86
C ILE A 648 -1.73 2.16 -3.97
N ASN A 649 -1.21 1.43 -4.95
CA ASN A 649 0.19 1.57 -5.35
C ASN A 649 0.33 3.03 -5.81
N SER A 650 0.96 3.85 -4.98
CA SER A 650 1.49 5.14 -5.42
C SER A 650 2.59 4.81 -6.41
N VAL A 651 2.20 4.59 -7.66
CA VAL A 651 3.10 4.76 -8.79
C VAL A 651 3.57 6.20 -8.66
N HIS A 652 4.86 6.38 -8.39
CA HIS A 652 5.51 7.67 -8.51
C HIS A 652 5.10 8.25 -9.87
N PRO A 653 4.56 9.47 -9.96
CA PRO A 653 4.30 10.12 -11.23
C PRO A 653 5.60 10.61 -11.90
N ASP A 654 6.64 9.78 -11.88
CA ASP A 654 7.88 9.93 -12.63
C ASP A 654 7.98 8.78 -13.63
N GLN A 655 6.94 8.63 -14.46
CA GLN A 655 6.90 7.85 -15.69
C GLN A 655 5.59 8.19 -16.42
N GLN A 656 5.37 9.47 -16.67
CA GLN A 656 4.71 9.85 -17.90
C GLN A 656 5.81 9.88 -18.95
N ASP A 657 5.86 8.82 -19.76
CA ASP A 657 6.44 8.89 -21.08
C ASP A 657 5.78 10.07 -21.80
N ILE A 658 6.51 11.19 -21.83
CA ILE A 658 6.29 12.23 -22.82
C ILE A 658 6.45 11.49 -24.16
N PRO A 659 5.47 11.56 -25.08
CA PRO A 659 5.66 10.99 -26.41
C PRO A 659 6.87 11.71 -27.01
N GLY A 660 7.99 11.01 -27.08
CA GLY A 660 9.12 11.43 -27.87
C GLY A 660 8.62 11.62 -29.29
N GLY A 661 8.71 12.84 -29.80
CA GLY A 661 8.44 13.13 -31.20
C GLY A 661 9.28 12.18 -32.06
N SER A 662 8.59 11.37 -32.84
CA SER A 662 9.18 10.58 -33.90
C SER A 662 9.89 11.52 -34.88
N VAL A 663 11.22 11.54 -34.84
CA VAL A 663 12.00 11.93 -36.01
C VAL A 663 12.18 10.67 -36.83
N THR A 664 11.56 10.68 -37.99
CA THR A 664 11.60 9.67 -39.05
C THR A 664 13.04 9.34 -39.42
N ASN A 665 13.41 8.06 -39.28
CA ASN A 665 14.51 7.48 -40.03
C ASN A 665 13.99 7.16 -41.43
N ASP A 666 14.31 8.00 -42.41
CA ASP A 666 14.36 7.62 -43.82
C ASP A 666 15.83 7.63 -44.29
N LEU A 667 16.33 6.40 -44.33
CA LEU A 667 17.37 5.75 -45.15
C LEU A 667 18.17 6.52 -46.22
N ALA A 668 19.43 6.08 -46.28
CA ALA A 668 20.26 5.78 -47.47
C ALA A 668 21.16 6.89 -48.06
N ALA A 669 22.46 6.82 -47.76
CA ALA A 669 23.49 6.28 -48.65
C ALA A 669 24.82 6.12 -47.88
#